data_AF-A0A7L0WK48-F1
#
_entry.id   AF-A0A7L0WK48-F1
#
_cell.length_a   1.000
_cell.length_b   1.000
_cell.length_c   1.000
_cell.angle_alpha   90.00
_cell.angle_beta   90.00
_cell.angle_gamma   90.00
#
_symmetry.space_group_name_H-M   'P 1'
#
loop_
_entity.id
_entity.type
_entity.pdbx_description
1 polymer ?
#
loop_
_entity_poly.entity_id
_entity_poly.type
_entity_poly.pdbx_seq_one_letter_code
_entity_poly.pdbx_strand_id
1 'polypeptide(L)'
;PELCQVSLYDFQKFLLHDQKEPWASDVGVVRDYMCTYLKDGSVDAAEPSFQLDEFLTYLFSKENMVMDAKYERVVPEEMNHPLSQYWISSSHNTYLTGDQFSSESSLEAYARCLRMGCRCIELDCWDGPDDLPIIYHGHTLTSKIKFLDVLHTIKEHAFVTSEFPIILSIEDHCSIVQQRNMASHFKKVFGDMLLTKPVDINADELPSPTQLKKKILIKHKKLVEGNLYEEVSTASYSENDISNSIKNGILYLEDPIDHTWSPHYFVLTSNKIYYSEETSRYQFNEDEEEVEQKEEFNNNELHFTEKWFHGKLGGGRDGRQIAEKLLHEYCTETGGKDGTFLVRESETFVGDYTLSFWRSNRVQHCRIHSRQEAGATKFYLTDNLVFDSLYSLICHYREVPLRCNEFEMRLTDPVPQPNAHESKEWYHASLTRLQAEHMLMRVPRDGAFLVRKRSEPNSYAISFRAEGKIKHCRIQQEGRLFMLGSSAEFESLVDLVSYYEKHPLYRKMKLRYPINEETLEKMGTTVSALRGWVVTRVSLSLVAQCTVKALYDYKAQREDELSFCKQAIIHNVDKQDGGWWRGDYGGKKQLWFPANYVEEIVSTQAQEQDEASSENSPLGNFLKGFIDVPSCHVVISKDGRSSKPFVFTIHSQQMSHAAQSLDVAADTQEELSEWVAKIREATQNADARMQEGKIMERRKKIALELSELVVYCRPVPFDEDKIGTDKACYRDMSSFPETKAEKYANRSKGKKFLQYNRRQLSRIYPKGQRLDSSNYDPLPMWICGSQLVALNFQTPDKPMQLNQALFMLGGRSGYVLQPDIMRDETFDPFDKNSLKMVEPITVQLQATWLDLTLFLRQILAARHLPKNGRSIVCPFVEVEVCGSEYDNSKNKTDVVADNGFNPVWLMKQFVFDINNPEFAFLRFVVYEEDMFSDPNFLAQATFPVKGLKTGYRSVPLKNSYTEDLELAALLIHIEIINAKAG
;
A
#
# COMPACT_ATOMS: atom_id res chain seq x y z
N PRO A 1 20.59 10.76 43.05
CA PRO A 1 20.19 9.84 41.96
C PRO A 1 21.36 9.05 41.36
N GLU A 2 22.60 9.52 41.47
CA GLU A 2 23.82 8.94 40.86
C GLU A 2 24.39 7.67 41.56
N LEU A 3 23.60 6.94 42.37
CA LEU A 3 24.07 5.75 43.10
C LEU A 3 23.06 4.57 43.14
N CYS A 4 21.98 4.60 42.35
CA CYS A 4 21.05 3.45 42.30
C CYS A 4 21.56 2.39 41.32
N GLN A 5 22.20 1.34 41.85
CA GLN A 5 22.56 0.13 41.13
C GLN A 5 21.57 -1.00 41.45
N VAL A 6 21.21 -1.79 40.45
CA VAL A 6 20.46 -3.04 40.61
C VAL A 6 21.48 -4.16 40.80
N SER A 7 21.58 -4.67 42.02
CA SER A 7 22.50 -5.77 42.35
C SER A 7 22.07 -7.09 41.69
N LEU A 8 22.99 -8.05 41.59
CA LEU A 8 22.70 -9.42 41.16
C LEU A 8 21.48 -10.03 41.89
N TYR A 9 21.40 -9.84 43.21
CA TYR A 9 20.32 -10.39 44.03
C TYR A 9 18.98 -9.67 43.82
N ASP A 10 19.01 -8.36 43.57
CA ASP A 10 17.78 -7.61 43.27
C ASP A 10 17.27 -7.94 41.87
N PHE A 11 18.16 -8.10 40.90
CA PHE A 11 17.81 -8.58 39.57
C PHE A 11 17.27 -10.03 39.62
N GLN A 12 17.87 -10.91 40.42
CA GLN A 12 17.34 -12.25 40.66
C GLN A 12 15.91 -12.22 41.22
N LYS A 13 15.66 -11.37 42.24
CA LYS A 13 14.30 -11.19 42.79
C LYS A 13 13.32 -10.69 41.75
N PHE A 14 13.73 -9.72 40.93
CA PHE A 14 12.91 -9.21 39.82
C PHE A 14 12.55 -10.33 38.83
N LEU A 15 13.53 -11.14 38.43
CA LEU A 15 13.29 -12.27 37.53
C LEU A 15 12.30 -13.30 38.13
N LEU A 16 12.45 -13.63 39.41
CA LEU A 16 11.60 -14.62 40.08
C LEU A 16 10.18 -14.10 40.36
N HIS A 17 10.07 -12.87 40.89
CA HIS A 17 8.82 -12.35 41.42
C HIS A 17 8.01 -11.55 40.40
N ASP A 18 8.65 -10.73 39.59
CA ASP A 18 7.97 -9.88 38.61
C ASP A 18 7.89 -10.57 37.24
N GLN A 19 8.98 -11.20 36.78
CA GLN A 19 9.05 -11.85 35.46
C GLN A 19 8.62 -13.32 35.45
N LYS A 20 8.46 -13.93 36.64
CA LYS A 20 8.09 -15.34 36.82
C LYS A 20 9.03 -16.32 36.09
N GLU A 21 10.33 -16.04 36.09
CA GLU A 21 11.36 -16.87 35.46
C GLU A 21 11.89 -17.95 36.41
N PRO A 22 11.52 -19.25 36.24
CA PRO A 22 11.88 -20.29 37.20
C PRO A 22 13.38 -20.62 37.23
N TRP A 23 14.08 -20.44 36.10
CA TRP A 23 15.52 -20.67 35.98
C TRP A 23 16.35 -19.69 36.83
N ALA A 24 15.78 -18.54 37.20
CA ALA A 24 16.45 -17.56 38.05
C ALA A 24 16.58 -18.00 39.52
N SER A 25 16.04 -19.17 39.88
CA SER A 25 16.26 -19.78 41.20
C SER A 25 17.73 -20.14 41.44
N ASP A 26 18.49 -20.39 40.37
CA ASP A 26 19.94 -20.57 40.42
C ASP A 26 20.65 -19.22 40.18
N VAL A 27 21.24 -18.68 41.25
CA VAL A 27 21.99 -17.41 41.20
C VAL A 27 23.24 -17.49 40.29
N GLY A 28 23.80 -18.70 40.09
CA GLY A 28 24.88 -18.93 39.13
C GLY A 28 24.44 -18.59 37.71
N VAL A 29 23.28 -19.10 37.30
CA VAL A 29 22.70 -18.85 35.97
C VAL A 29 22.35 -17.38 35.79
N VAL A 30 21.80 -16.72 36.82
CA VAL A 30 21.50 -15.27 36.76
C VAL A 30 22.77 -14.44 36.57
N ARG A 31 23.86 -14.80 37.27
CA ARG A 31 25.16 -14.15 37.12
C ARG A 31 25.68 -14.27 35.69
N ASP A 32 25.70 -15.48 35.14
CA ASP A 32 26.16 -15.73 33.78
C ASP A 32 25.31 -14.99 32.74
N TYR A 33 24.00 -14.93 32.95
CA TYR A 33 23.07 -14.18 32.11
C TYR A 33 23.37 -12.67 32.12
N MET A 34 23.57 -12.06 33.29
CA MET A 34 23.94 -10.64 33.41
C MET A 34 25.28 -10.34 32.75
N CYS A 35 26.32 -11.15 33.01
CA CYS A 35 27.63 -10.98 32.40
C CYS A 35 27.57 -11.06 30.87
N THR A 36 26.78 -12.00 30.34
CA THR A 36 26.57 -12.16 28.90
C THR A 36 25.92 -10.93 28.29
N TYR A 37 24.90 -10.37 28.94
CA TYR A 37 24.20 -9.17 28.47
C TYR A 37 25.09 -7.92 28.51
N LEU A 38 25.84 -7.71 29.60
CA LEU A 38 26.74 -6.56 29.77
C LEU A 38 27.95 -6.60 28.84
N LYS A 39 28.30 -7.77 28.29
CA LYS A 39 29.50 -8.00 27.46
C LYS A 39 30.80 -7.64 28.17
N ASP A 40 30.80 -7.61 29.50
CA ASP A 40 31.99 -7.38 30.31
C ASP A 40 32.91 -8.61 30.21
N GLY A 41 33.97 -8.47 29.42
CA GLY A 41 35.06 -9.44 29.32
C GLY A 41 36.04 -9.40 30.50
N SER A 42 35.82 -8.55 31.50
CA SER A 42 36.67 -8.48 32.69
C SER A 42 36.23 -9.51 33.73
N VAL A 43 36.96 -10.62 33.78
CA VAL A 43 36.95 -11.64 34.85
C VAL A 43 37.48 -11.06 36.20
N ASP A 44 37.46 -9.74 36.39
CA ASP A 44 37.94 -9.10 37.61
C ASP A 44 36.84 -9.09 38.67
N ALA A 45 36.68 -10.22 39.36
CA ALA A 45 36.24 -10.43 40.76
C ALA A 45 35.04 -9.65 41.37
N ALA A 46 34.36 -8.76 40.64
CA ALA A 46 33.21 -8.00 41.10
C ALA A 46 31.91 -8.68 40.65
N GLU A 47 30.91 -8.74 41.54
CA GLU A 47 29.58 -9.25 41.18
C GLU A 47 28.92 -8.34 40.12
N PRO A 48 28.27 -8.88 39.09
CA PRO A 48 27.64 -8.06 38.06
C PRO A 48 26.47 -7.27 38.65
N SER A 49 26.32 -6.03 38.20
CA SER A 49 25.25 -5.12 38.60
C SER A 49 24.82 -4.27 37.41
N PHE A 50 23.54 -3.93 37.31
CA PHE A 50 23.08 -2.95 36.34
C PHE A 50 23.09 -1.54 36.94
N GLN A 51 23.61 -0.56 36.20
CA GLN A 51 23.18 0.82 36.40
C GLN A 51 21.70 0.96 36.04
N LEU A 52 21.03 1.98 36.56
CA LEU A 52 19.59 2.15 36.34
C LEU A 52 19.23 2.29 34.85
N ASP A 53 20.04 2.99 34.07
CA ASP A 53 19.88 3.15 32.63
C ASP A 53 20.13 1.84 31.85
N GLU A 54 21.08 1.02 32.30
CA GLU A 54 21.34 -0.32 31.75
C GLU A 54 20.15 -1.25 32.02
N PHE A 55 19.59 -1.23 33.24
CA PHE A 55 18.40 -2.00 33.57
C PHE A 55 17.19 -1.56 32.75
N LEU A 56 16.99 -0.25 32.58
CA LEU A 56 15.94 0.28 31.71
C LEU A 56 16.16 -0.15 30.24
N THR A 57 17.40 -0.20 29.79
CA THR A 57 17.73 -0.67 28.43
C THR A 57 17.47 -2.17 28.28
N TYR A 58 17.80 -2.97 29.31
CA TYR A 58 17.45 -4.38 29.39
C TYR A 58 15.94 -4.62 29.26
N LEU A 59 15.10 -3.79 29.89
CA LEU A 59 13.65 -3.96 29.81
C LEU A 59 13.10 -3.88 28.37
N PHE A 60 13.70 -3.05 27.51
CA PHE A 60 13.34 -2.92 26.09
C PHE A 60 14.13 -3.88 25.16
N SER A 61 15.13 -4.58 25.68
CA SER A 61 16.02 -5.43 24.88
C SER A 61 15.32 -6.69 24.34
N LYS A 62 15.91 -7.31 23.31
CA LYS A 62 15.41 -8.58 22.76
C LYS A 62 15.55 -9.72 23.77
N GLU A 63 16.52 -9.65 24.66
CA GLU A 63 16.78 -10.62 25.73
C GLU A 63 15.62 -10.71 26.73
N ASN A 64 14.81 -9.64 26.84
CA ASN A 64 13.59 -9.59 27.64
C ASN A 64 12.30 -9.68 26.78
N MET A 65 12.37 -10.28 25.59
CA MET A 65 11.21 -10.38 24.70
C MET A 65 10.04 -11.15 25.31
N VAL A 66 8.82 -10.75 24.93
CA VAL A 66 7.56 -11.35 25.39
C VAL A 66 7.39 -12.80 24.92
N MET A 67 8.02 -13.18 23.81
CA MET A 67 7.90 -14.52 23.24
C MET A 67 8.93 -15.48 23.87
N ASP A 68 8.48 -16.67 24.27
CA ASP A 68 9.37 -17.70 24.79
C ASP A 68 10.13 -18.40 23.66
N ALA A 69 11.46 -18.23 23.66
CA ALA A 69 12.39 -18.77 22.68
C ALA A 69 12.39 -20.32 22.57
N LYS A 70 11.71 -21.04 23.47
CA LYS A 70 11.52 -22.50 23.32
C LYS A 70 10.59 -22.85 22.16
N TYR A 71 9.60 -22.01 21.86
CA TYR A 71 8.66 -22.23 20.76
C TYR A 71 9.22 -21.83 19.40
N GLU A 72 10.31 -21.06 19.38
CA GLU A 72 11.06 -20.70 18.17
C GLU A 72 12.04 -21.80 17.73
N ARG A 73 11.88 -23.03 18.25
CA ARG A 73 12.70 -24.19 17.88
C ARG A 73 11.80 -25.32 17.40
N VAL A 74 12.34 -26.13 16.49
CA VAL A 74 11.68 -27.36 16.05
C VAL A 74 11.69 -28.37 17.20
N VAL A 75 10.52 -28.93 17.52
CA VAL A 75 10.36 -30.07 18.42
C VAL A 75 10.27 -31.35 17.57
N PRO A 76 11.29 -32.23 17.55
CA PRO A 76 11.32 -33.39 16.66
C PRO A 76 10.15 -34.36 16.85
N GLU A 77 9.66 -34.49 18.08
CA GLU A 77 8.56 -35.39 18.43
C GLU A 77 7.25 -34.96 17.74
N GLU A 78 7.00 -33.65 17.65
CA GLU A 78 5.82 -33.07 17.02
C GLU A 78 5.84 -33.18 15.49
N MET A 79 6.95 -33.58 14.87
CA MET A 79 7.13 -33.65 13.41
C MET A 79 6.86 -35.07 12.83
N ASN A 80 6.22 -35.95 13.61
CA ASN A 80 5.96 -37.34 13.25
C ASN A 80 4.48 -37.65 12.94
N HIS A 81 3.60 -36.66 12.99
CA HIS A 81 2.20 -36.83 12.59
C HIS A 81 2.05 -36.80 11.07
N PRO A 82 0.90 -37.25 10.51
CA PRO A 82 0.61 -37.11 9.08
C PRO A 82 0.64 -35.66 8.60
N LEU A 83 1.11 -35.43 7.38
CA LEU A 83 1.12 -34.09 6.74
C LEU A 83 -0.21 -33.31 6.83
N SER A 84 -1.35 -34.00 6.81
CA SER A 84 -2.68 -33.39 6.91
C SER A 84 -2.94 -32.70 8.26
N GLN A 85 -2.16 -33.01 9.28
CA GLN A 85 -2.31 -32.46 10.64
C GLN A 85 -1.41 -31.25 10.91
N TYR A 86 -0.79 -30.68 9.87
CA TYR A 86 0.04 -29.48 10.00
C TYR A 86 -0.57 -28.31 9.24
N TRP A 87 -0.44 -27.11 9.78
CA TRP A 87 -0.44 -25.93 8.92
C TRP A 87 0.91 -25.86 8.20
N ILE A 88 0.87 -25.53 6.91
CA ILE A 88 2.04 -25.56 6.02
C ILE A 88 2.16 -24.20 5.33
N SER A 89 3.29 -23.53 5.53
CA SER A 89 3.54 -22.19 4.99
C SER A 89 3.50 -22.23 3.46
N SER A 90 2.57 -21.48 2.84
CA SER A 90 2.22 -21.65 1.43
C SER A 90 2.16 -20.30 0.71
N SER A 91 2.79 -20.24 -0.46
CA SER A 91 2.81 -19.07 -1.34
C SER A 91 1.92 -19.29 -2.56
N HIS A 92 1.25 -18.22 -2.98
CA HIS A 92 0.50 -18.11 -4.23
C HIS A 92 1.30 -17.31 -5.25
N ASN A 93 1.30 -17.73 -6.52
CA ASN A 93 2.04 -17.09 -7.62
C ASN A 93 3.44 -16.63 -7.21
N THR A 94 4.22 -17.55 -6.63
CA THR A 94 5.49 -17.30 -5.94
C THR A 94 6.53 -16.55 -6.79
N TYR A 95 6.40 -16.62 -8.12
CA TYR A 95 7.30 -15.96 -9.05
C TYR A 95 7.12 -14.43 -9.09
N LEU A 96 5.98 -13.87 -8.66
CA LEU A 96 5.69 -12.43 -8.76
C LEU A 96 6.32 -11.61 -7.63
N THR A 97 6.86 -10.44 -7.97
CA THR A 97 7.42 -9.48 -7.00
C THR A 97 6.43 -8.38 -6.59
N GLY A 98 5.34 -8.19 -7.32
CA GLY A 98 4.35 -7.13 -7.07
C GLY A 98 2.91 -7.55 -7.42
N ASP A 99 2.24 -6.73 -8.22
CA ASP A 99 0.87 -6.94 -8.70
C ASP A 99 0.71 -8.20 -9.59
N GLN A 100 -0.52 -8.67 -9.79
CA GLN A 100 -0.79 -9.84 -10.63
C GLN A 100 -0.82 -9.53 -12.14
N PHE A 101 -0.50 -8.31 -12.59
CA PHE A 101 -0.77 -7.89 -13.97
C PHE A 101 0.47 -7.49 -14.77
N SER A 102 1.36 -6.69 -14.18
CA SER A 102 2.52 -6.11 -14.84
C SER A 102 3.82 -6.23 -14.06
N SER A 103 3.77 -6.71 -12.81
CA SER A 103 4.97 -6.86 -12.01
C SER A 103 5.98 -7.85 -12.60
N GLU A 104 7.23 -7.73 -12.15
CA GLU A 104 8.28 -8.62 -12.57
C GLU A 104 8.09 -10.03 -11.97
N SER A 105 8.28 -11.05 -12.81
CA SER A 105 8.54 -12.40 -12.33
C SER A 105 10.04 -12.55 -12.04
N SER A 106 10.42 -13.02 -10.86
CA SER A 106 11.83 -13.11 -10.45
C SER A 106 12.19 -14.42 -9.78
N LEU A 107 13.43 -14.87 -10.01
CA LEU A 107 14.04 -16.00 -9.28
C LEU A 107 14.18 -15.67 -7.79
N GLU A 108 14.46 -14.41 -7.46
CA GLU A 108 14.63 -13.95 -6.08
C GLU A 108 13.34 -14.09 -5.26
N ALA A 109 12.16 -14.02 -5.90
CA ALA A 109 10.89 -14.24 -5.24
C ALA A 109 10.80 -15.68 -4.67
N TYR A 110 11.27 -16.68 -5.42
CA TYR A 110 11.39 -18.07 -4.92
C TYR A 110 12.41 -18.17 -3.79
N ALA A 111 13.60 -17.59 -3.97
CA ALA A 111 14.67 -17.61 -2.98
C ALA A 111 14.21 -16.98 -1.64
N ARG A 112 13.56 -15.81 -1.70
CA ARG A 112 13.01 -15.08 -0.56
C ARG A 112 11.93 -15.89 0.14
N CYS A 113 10.94 -16.41 -0.58
CA CYS A 113 9.87 -17.22 0.00
C CYS A 113 10.41 -18.45 0.74
N LEU A 114 11.33 -19.19 0.12
CA LEU A 114 11.95 -20.37 0.74
C LEU A 114 12.76 -19.99 1.99
N ARG A 115 13.51 -18.89 1.96
CA ARG A 115 14.25 -18.36 3.11
C ARG A 115 13.35 -17.79 4.22
N MET A 116 12.14 -17.36 3.89
CA MET A 116 11.10 -17.03 4.87
C MET A 116 10.42 -18.26 5.49
N GLY A 117 10.85 -19.48 5.13
CA GLY A 117 10.31 -20.73 5.65
C GLY A 117 9.11 -21.29 4.88
N CYS A 118 8.77 -20.72 3.71
CA CYS A 118 7.69 -21.23 2.87
C CYS A 118 7.99 -22.66 2.38
N ARG A 119 6.99 -23.55 2.40
CA ARG A 119 7.12 -24.98 2.06
C ARG A 119 6.21 -25.43 0.92
N CYS A 120 5.24 -24.61 0.50
CA CYS A 120 4.46 -24.85 -0.70
C CYS A 120 4.57 -23.64 -1.63
N ILE A 121 5.15 -23.82 -2.81
CA ILE A 121 5.42 -22.75 -3.78
C ILE A 121 4.80 -23.09 -5.14
N GLU A 122 4.49 -22.07 -5.93
CA GLU A 122 3.72 -22.18 -7.17
C GLU A 122 4.55 -21.90 -8.42
N LEU A 123 4.28 -22.66 -9.48
CA LEU A 123 4.94 -22.53 -10.79
C LEU A 123 3.85 -22.58 -11.88
N ASP A 124 3.63 -21.45 -12.55
CA ASP A 124 2.70 -21.34 -13.68
C ASP A 124 3.47 -21.55 -14.98
N CYS A 125 3.43 -22.78 -15.49
CA CYS A 125 4.26 -23.22 -16.61
C CYS A 125 3.53 -23.03 -17.93
N TRP A 126 4.14 -22.27 -18.83
CA TRP A 126 3.66 -22.01 -20.20
C TRP A 126 4.70 -22.43 -21.23
N ASP A 127 4.24 -22.75 -22.44
CA ASP A 127 5.14 -23.07 -23.55
C ASP A 127 6.06 -21.87 -23.83
N GLY A 128 7.37 -22.10 -23.75
CA GLY A 128 8.40 -21.12 -24.09
C GLY A 128 9.13 -21.44 -25.40
N PRO A 129 10.09 -20.59 -25.79
CA PRO A 129 10.93 -20.84 -26.95
C PRO A 129 11.79 -22.11 -26.77
N ASP A 130 12.24 -22.68 -27.88
CA ASP A 130 13.16 -23.84 -27.91
C ASP A 130 12.65 -25.09 -27.18
N ASP A 131 11.33 -25.32 -27.16
CA ASP A 131 10.67 -26.40 -26.42
C ASP A 131 10.96 -26.42 -24.91
N LEU A 132 11.34 -25.27 -24.34
CA LEU A 132 11.59 -25.09 -22.91
C LEU A 132 10.50 -24.23 -22.26
N PRO A 133 9.87 -24.70 -21.16
CA PRO A 133 8.85 -23.93 -20.49
C PRO A 133 9.37 -22.62 -19.89
N ILE A 134 8.48 -21.65 -19.81
CA ILE A 134 8.65 -20.38 -19.10
C ILE A 134 7.61 -20.27 -18.00
N ILE A 135 7.88 -19.41 -17.02
CA ILE A 135 6.97 -19.11 -15.91
C ILE A 135 6.62 -17.62 -15.95
N TYR A 136 5.32 -17.33 -15.92
CA TYR A 136 4.73 -16.00 -15.80
C TYR A 136 3.22 -16.15 -15.56
N HIS A 137 2.54 -15.06 -15.20
CA HIS A 137 1.09 -15.08 -15.05
C HIS A 137 0.42 -14.96 -16.43
N GLY A 138 -0.30 -16.00 -16.82
CA GLY A 138 -0.85 -16.17 -18.16
C GLY A 138 -1.70 -14.99 -18.65
N HIS A 139 -1.53 -14.62 -19.93
CA HIS A 139 -2.29 -13.54 -20.57
C HIS A 139 -2.11 -12.15 -19.92
N THR A 140 -1.10 -11.97 -19.06
CA THR A 140 -0.76 -10.67 -18.45
C THR A 140 0.52 -10.07 -19.04
N LEU A 141 0.93 -8.91 -18.53
CA LEU A 141 2.17 -8.22 -18.88
C LEU A 141 3.34 -8.57 -17.95
N THR A 142 3.15 -9.50 -17.02
CA THR A 142 4.22 -9.94 -16.11
C THR A 142 5.43 -10.47 -16.89
N SER A 143 6.63 -10.18 -16.40
CA SER A 143 7.86 -10.64 -17.06
C SER A 143 7.95 -12.17 -17.04
N LYS A 144 8.76 -12.75 -17.92
CA LYS A 144 8.89 -14.21 -18.09
C LYS A 144 10.24 -14.68 -17.60
N ILE A 145 10.24 -15.71 -16.75
CA ILE A 145 11.46 -16.37 -16.26
C ILE A 145 11.54 -17.80 -16.78
N LYS A 146 12.76 -18.33 -16.93
CA LYS A 146 12.97 -19.68 -17.46
C LYS A 146 12.66 -20.71 -16.38
N PHE A 147 11.92 -21.75 -16.77
CA PHE A 147 11.60 -22.87 -15.87
C PHE A 147 12.85 -23.52 -15.28
N LEU A 148 13.89 -23.73 -16.09
CA LEU A 148 15.12 -24.38 -15.65
C LEU A 148 15.85 -23.58 -14.56
N ASP A 149 15.89 -22.25 -14.69
CA ASP A 149 16.54 -21.36 -13.72
C ASP A 149 15.76 -21.35 -12.40
N VAL A 150 14.43 -21.40 -12.47
CA VAL A 150 13.56 -21.60 -11.29
C VAL A 150 13.86 -22.92 -10.59
N LEU A 151 14.01 -24.03 -11.31
CA LEU A 151 14.37 -25.31 -10.68
C LEU A 151 15.72 -25.28 -9.97
N HIS A 152 16.72 -24.62 -10.58
CA HIS A 152 18.03 -24.46 -9.95
C HIS A 152 17.96 -23.59 -8.69
N THR A 153 17.20 -22.50 -8.74
CA THR A 153 16.96 -21.63 -7.58
C THR A 153 16.26 -22.39 -6.45
N ILE A 154 15.20 -23.16 -6.77
CA ILE A 154 14.52 -24.00 -5.79
C ILE A 154 15.50 -25.01 -5.18
N LYS A 155 16.31 -25.69 -5.99
CA LYS A 155 17.28 -26.68 -5.51
C LYS A 155 18.27 -26.08 -4.50
N GLU A 156 18.74 -24.87 -4.76
CA GLU A 156 19.72 -24.17 -3.92
C GLU A 156 19.10 -23.68 -2.61
N HIS A 157 17.87 -23.16 -2.65
CA HIS A 157 17.26 -22.49 -1.49
C HIS A 157 16.30 -23.36 -0.69
N ALA A 158 15.83 -24.48 -1.26
CA ALA A 158 14.82 -25.36 -0.68
C ALA A 158 15.05 -25.67 0.80
N PHE A 159 16.26 -26.12 1.13
CA PHE A 159 16.56 -26.68 2.45
C PHE A 159 17.54 -25.82 3.27
N VAL A 160 17.68 -24.54 2.95
CA VAL A 160 18.60 -23.62 3.67
C VAL A 160 18.10 -23.33 5.08
N THR A 161 16.81 -23.06 5.24
CA THR A 161 16.20 -22.64 6.52
C THR A 161 15.42 -23.75 7.21
N SER A 162 15.08 -24.82 6.48
CA SER A 162 14.28 -25.94 6.98
C SER A 162 14.60 -27.22 6.22
N GLU A 163 14.79 -28.34 6.92
CA GLU A 163 15.02 -29.65 6.29
C GLU A 163 13.73 -30.35 5.83
N PHE A 164 12.57 -29.82 6.18
CA PHE A 164 11.27 -30.43 5.94
C PHE A 164 10.83 -30.29 4.47
N PRO A 165 9.92 -31.17 3.99
CA PRO A 165 9.60 -31.25 2.56
C PRO A 165 9.08 -29.96 1.96
N ILE A 166 9.20 -29.86 0.63
CA ILE A 166 8.60 -28.80 -0.17
C ILE A 166 7.58 -29.39 -1.14
N ILE A 167 6.46 -28.72 -1.33
CA ILE A 167 5.43 -29.02 -2.32
C ILE A 167 5.51 -27.98 -3.44
N LEU A 168 5.66 -28.45 -4.68
CA LEU A 168 5.58 -27.61 -5.89
C LEU A 168 4.17 -27.72 -6.47
N SER A 169 3.39 -26.66 -6.35
CA SER A 169 2.09 -26.50 -7.00
C SER A 169 2.29 -26.09 -8.45
N ILE A 170 2.10 -27.02 -9.39
CA ILE A 170 2.29 -26.74 -10.82
C ILE A 170 0.93 -26.39 -11.44
N GLU A 171 0.82 -25.19 -11.99
CA GLU A 171 -0.25 -24.83 -12.92
C GLU A 171 0.25 -24.97 -14.35
N ASP A 172 -0.29 -25.96 -15.09
CA ASP A 172 0.27 -26.41 -16.36
C ASP A 172 -0.58 -25.96 -17.57
N HIS A 173 0.07 -25.15 -18.40
CA HIS A 173 -0.44 -24.65 -19.68
C HIS A 173 0.47 -25.07 -20.85
N CYS A 174 1.44 -25.94 -20.61
CA CYS A 174 2.39 -26.42 -21.60
C CYS A 174 1.77 -27.49 -22.52
N SER A 175 2.29 -27.57 -23.74
CA SER A 175 2.10 -28.69 -24.65
C SER A 175 2.67 -29.99 -24.06
N ILE A 176 2.18 -31.13 -24.55
CA ILE A 176 2.69 -32.46 -24.14
C ILE A 176 4.21 -32.59 -24.31
N VAL A 177 4.79 -31.95 -25.33
CA VAL A 177 6.25 -32.00 -25.58
C VAL A 177 6.98 -31.30 -24.45
N GLN A 178 6.58 -30.07 -24.11
CA GLN A 178 7.22 -29.31 -23.04
C GLN A 178 6.93 -29.90 -21.65
N GLN A 179 5.77 -30.53 -21.43
CA GLN A 179 5.49 -31.31 -20.22
C GLN A 179 6.45 -32.50 -20.03
N ARG A 180 6.84 -33.19 -21.11
CA ARG A 180 7.87 -34.24 -21.03
C ARG A 180 9.24 -33.65 -20.67
N ASN A 181 9.56 -32.49 -21.22
CA ASN A 181 10.79 -31.77 -20.89
C ASN A 181 10.78 -31.33 -19.42
N MET A 182 9.67 -30.82 -18.89
CA MET A 182 9.49 -30.53 -17.47
C MET A 182 9.78 -31.76 -16.62
N ALA A 183 9.16 -32.90 -16.92
CA ALA A 183 9.36 -34.15 -16.17
C ALA A 183 10.83 -34.61 -16.19
N SER A 184 11.49 -34.50 -17.35
CA SER A 184 12.91 -34.81 -17.50
C SER A 184 13.79 -33.87 -16.66
N HIS A 185 13.51 -32.56 -16.70
CA HIS A 185 14.25 -31.56 -15.95
C HIS A 185 14.04 -31.68 -14.44
N PHE A 186 12.82 -31.97 -13.97
CA PHE A 186 12.58 -32.28 -12.56
C PHE A 186 13.45 -33.44 -12.08
N LYS A 187 13.46 -34.56 -12.82
CA LYS A 187 14.30 -35.74 -12.49
C LYS A 187 15.79 -35.39 -12.53
N LYS A 188 16.24 -34.64 -13.53
CA LYS A 188 17.65 -34.28 -13.72
C LYS A 188 18.17 -33.30 -12.67
N VAL A 189 17.40 -32.25 -12.37
CA VAL A 189 17.85 -31.15 -11.49
C VAL A 189 17.74 -31.58 -10.03
N PHE A 190 16.59 -32.10 -9.60
CA PHE A 190 16.36 -32.45 -8.19
C PHE A 190 16.92 -33.82 -7.80
N GLY A 191 17.05 -34.76 -8.75
CA GLY A 191 17.61 -36.08 -8.48
C GLY A 191 16.92 -36.77 -7.31
N ASP A 192 17.68 -37.19 -6.30
CA ASP A 192 17.18 -37.88 -5.11
C ASP A 192 16.31 -37.02 -4.18
N MET A 193 16.36 -35.69 -4.33
CA MET A 193 15.45 -34.79 -3.60
C MET A 193 14.02 -34.95 -4.11
N LEU A 194 13.81 -35.33 -5.38
CA LEU A 194 12.47 -35.51 -5.94
C LEU A 194 11.82 -36.79 -5.42
N LEU A 195 10.62 -36.67 -4.86
CA LEU A 195 9.83 -37.82 -4.48
C LEU A 195 9.16 -38.44 -5.72
N THR A 196 9.58 -39.65 -6.08
CA THR A 196 9.06 -40.37 -7.27
C THR A 196 8.28 -41.64 -6.94
N LYS A 197 8.28 -42.07 -5.68
CA LYS A 197 7.58 -43.26 -5.18
C LYS A 197 6.94 -42.99 -3.82
N PRO A 198 5.85 -43.69 -3.46
CA PRO A 198 5.30 -43.63 -2.10
C PRO A 198 6.35 -44.05 -1.07
N VAL A 199 6.35 -43.38 0.10
CA VAL A 199 7.19 -43.74 1.25
C VAL A 199 6.82 -45.12 1.78
N ASP A 200 5.52 -45.35 1.95
CA ASP A 200 4.94 -46.65 2.24
C ASP A 200 3.71 -46.85 1.34
N ILE A 201 3.66 -47.98 0.64
CA ILE A 201 2.58 -48.33 -0.27
C ILE A 201 1.34 -48.84 0.48
N ASN A 202 1.52 -49.37 1.69
CA ASN A 202 0.49 -49.95 2.54
C ASN A 202 -0.09 -48.96 3.56
N ALA A 203 0.44 -47.73 3.62
CA ALA A 203 -0.07 -46.69 4.50
C ALA A 203 -1.50 -46.28 4.13
N ASP A 204 -2.27 -45.95 5.17
CA ASP A 204 -3.64 -45.44 5.11
C ASP A 204 -3.75 -43.92 5.35
N GLU A 205 -2.62 -43.28 5.68
CA GLU A 205 -2.46 -41.84 5.91
C GLU A 205 -1.25 -41.25 5.17
N LEU A 206 -1.17 -39.91 5.13
CA LEU A 206 -0.03 -39.21 4.55
C LEU A 206 1.22 -39.40 5.43
N PRO A 207 2.43 -39.49 4.85
CA PRO A 207 3.66 -39.56 5.63
C PRO A 207 3.88 -38.28 6.43
N SER A 208 4.74 -38.36 7.45
CA SER A 208 5.09 -37.23 8.29
C SER A 208 6.13 -36.31 7.65
N PRO A 209 6.22 -35.04 8.10
CA PRO A 209 7.31 -34.15 7.70
C PRO A 209 8.70 -34.78 7.92
N THR A 210 8.87 -35.53 9.02
CA THR A 210 10.14 -36.23 9.32
C THR A 210 10.47 -37.32 8.30
N GLN A 211 9.49 -38.12 7.88
CA GLN A 211 9.68 -39.16 6.85
C GLN A 211 10.03 -38.58 5.47
N LEU A 212 9.68 -37.32 5.23
CA LEU A 212 9.87 -36.62 3.97
C LEU A 212 10.97 -35.55 4.02
N LYS A 213 11.87 -35.59 5.02
CA LYS A 213 13.00 -34.66 5.07
C LYS A 213 13.79 -34.66 3.77
N LYS A 214 14.13 -33.45 3.31
CA LYS A 214 14.88 -33.19 2.06
C LYS A 214 14.19 -33.71 0.80
N LYS A 215 12.86 -33.87 0.84
CA LYS A 215 12.04 -34.27 -0.32
C LYS A 215 11.26 -33.11 -0.92
N ILE A 216 11.15 -33.14 -2.25
CA ILE A 216 10.35 -32.23 -3.07
C ILE A 216 9.22 -33.05 -3.69
N LEU A 217 7.98 -32.64 -3.43
CA LEU A 217 6.75 -33.28 -3.88
C LEU A 217 6.16 -32.46 -5.02
N ILE A 218 5.67 -33.14 -6.06
CA ILE A 218 4.96 -32.50 -7.18
C ILE A 218 3.45 -32.60 -6.96
N LYS A 219 2.78 -31.45 -6.89
CA LYS A 219 1.32 -31.33 -7.00
C LYS A 219 1.01 -30.97 -8.45
N HIS A 220 0.47 -31.93 -9.20
CA HIS A 220 0.01 -31.74 -10.57
C HIS A 220 -1.13 -32.71 -10.89
N LYS A 221 -1.95 -32.43 -11.90
CA LYS A 221 -3.02 -33.35 -12.34
C LYS A 221 -2.42 -34.72 -12.71
N LYS A 222 -3.11 -35.80 -12.31
CA LYS A 222 -2.66 -37.19 -12.52
C LYS A 222 -3.63 -37.94 -13.43
N LEU A 223 -3.09 -38.73 -14.36
CA LEU A 223 -3.85 -39.68 -15.19
C LEU A 223 -4.37 -40.85 -14.32
N VAL A 224 -5.57 -41.34 -14.64
CA VAL A 224 -6.14 -42.54 -14.02
C VAL A 224 -5.40 -43.77 -14.54
N GLU A 225 -5.06 -44.72 -13.65
CA GLU A 225 -4.36 -45.95 -14.04
C GLU A 225 -5.19 -46.75 -15.06
N GLY A 226 -4.62 -46.98 -16.26
CA GLY A 226 -5.19 -47.87 -17.28
C GLY A 226 -5.80 -47.21 -18.52
N ASN A 227 -6.04 -45.88 -18.53
CA ASN A 227 -6.56 -45.17 -19.71
C ASN A 227 -5.50 -44.21 -20.30
N LEU A 228 -5.06 -44.50 -21.53
CA LEU A 228 -4.09 -43.67 -22.26
C LEU A 228 -4.71 -42.39 -22.85
N TYR A 229 -6.05 -42.31 -22.95
CA TYR A 229 -6.76 -41.18 -23.55
C TYR A 229 -8.17 -41.10 -22.96
N GLU A 230 -8.45 -40.16 -22.06
CA GLU A 230 -9.83 -39.85 -21.67
C GLU A 230 -9.99 -38.35 -21.35
N GLU A 231 -11.11 -37.79 -21.83
CA GLU A 231 -11.50 -36.39 -21.64
C GLU A 231 -11.92 -36.15 -20.19
N VAL A 232 -11.23 -35.23 -19.50
CA VAL A 232 -11.56 -34.86 -18.12
C VAL A 232 -12.73 -33.88 -18.15
N SER A 233 -13.86 -34.26 -17.53
CA SER A 233 -14.96 -33.34 -17.27
C SER A 233 -14.55 -32.34 -16.19
N THR A 234 -14.25 -31.10 -16.61
CA THR A 234 -14.04 -29.97 -15.71
C THR A 234 -15.39 -29.32 -15.40
N ALA A 235 -15.75 -29.29 -14.11
CA ALA A 235 -16.64 -28.26 -13.60
C ALA A 235 -15.79 -27.01 -13.35
N SER A 236 -15.43 -26.27 -14.41
CA SER A 236 -14.90 -24.92 -14.29
C SER A 236 -16.08 -23.98 -13.99
N TYR A 237 -16.06 -23.38 -12.81
CA TYR A 237 -16.85 -22.17 -12.54
C TYR A 237 -16.14 -21.05 -13.29
N SER A 238 -16.79 -20.53 -14.34
CA SER A 238 -16.30 -19.35 -15.06
C SER A 238 -16.53 -18.11 -14.20
N GLU A 239 -15.54 -17.70 -13.41
CA GLU A 239 -15.48 -16.32 -12.93
C GLU A 239 -14.92 -15.42 -14.04
N ASN A 240 -15.41 -14.17 -14.11
CA ASN A 240 -14.90 -13.16 -15.04
C ASN A 240 -13.55 -12.63 -14.53
N ASP A 241 -12.51 -13.46 -14.64
CA ASP A 241 -11.13 -13.17 -14.26
C ASP A 241 -10.27 -12.85 -15.50
N ILE A 242 -9.08 -12.26 -15.31
CA ILE A 242 -8.15 -11.90 -16.41
C ILE A 242 -7.78 -13.12 -17.24
N SER A 243 -7.69 -14.30 -16.62
CA SER A 243 -7.47 -15.58 -17.31
C SER A 243 -8.49 -15.88 -18.42
N ASN A 244 -9.70 -15.29 -18.37
CA ASN A 244 -10.78 -15.43 -19.36
C ASN A 244 -10.93 -14.23 -20.31
N SER A 245 -10.01 -13.26 -20.26
CA SER A 245 -10.02 -12.07 -21.11
C SER A 245 -9.58 -12.36 -22.56
N ILE A 246 -10.03 -11.54 -23.50
CA ILE A 246 -9.67 -11.60 -24.92
C ILE A 246 -8.33 -10.92 -25.18
N LYS A 247 -8.10 -9.77 -24.54
CA LYS A 247 -6.85 -9.01 -24.64
C LYS A 247 -6.67 -8.13 -23.42
N ASN A 248 -5.42 -8.06 -22.96
CA ASN A 248 -4.99 -7.19 -21.88
C ASN A 248 -3.79 -6.38 -22.33
N GLY A 249 -3.57 -5.23 -21.71
CA GLY A 249 -2.40 -4.40 -21.98
C GLY A 249 -2.50 -3.04 -21.30
N ILE A 250 -1.44 -2.24 -21.44
CA ILE A 250 -1.41 -0.85 -20.98
C ILE A 250 -1.74 0.04 -22.16
N LEU A 251 -2.73 0.89 -22.00
CA LEU A 251 -3.04 1.95 -22.95
C LEU A 251 -3.07 3.29 -22.21
N TYR A 252 -2.89 4.37 -22.96
CA TYR A 252 -2.79 5.70 -22.37
C TYR A 252 -4.09 6.47 -22.55
N LEU A 253 -4.48 7.20 -21.52
CA LEU A 253 -5.58 8.15 -21.55
C LEU A 253 -5.03 9.56 -21.31
N GLU A 254 -5.52 10.53 -22.09
CA GLU A 254 -5.21 11.95 -21.93
C GLU A 254 -5.91 12.49 -20.67
N ASP A 255 -5.15 13.09 -19.75
CA ASP A 255 -5.71 13.79 -18.62
C ASP A 255 -6.31 15.12 -19.08
N PRO A 256 -7.58 15.41 -18.74
CA PRO A 256 -8.26 16.62 -19.20
C PRO A 256 -7.72 17.92 -18.57
N ILE A 257 -6.83 17.84 -17.58
CA ILE A 257 -6.31 19.00 -16.83
C ILE A 257 -5.02 19.53 -17.43
N ASP A 258 -4.00 18.69 -17.52
CA ASP A 258 -2.67 19.05 -17.97
C ASP A 258 -2.37 18.55 -19.40
N HIS A 259 -3.33 17.85 -20.02
CA HIS A 259 -3.22 17.24 -21.34
C HIS A 259 -2.05 16.25 -21.46
N THR A 260 -1.63 15.67 -20.34
CA THR A 260 -0.61 14.61 -20.31
C THR A 260 -1.25 13.24 -20.53
N TRP A 261 -0.53 12.33 -21.19
CA TRP A 261 -0.99 10.96 -21.42
C TRP A 261 -0.50 10.06 -20.30
N SER A 262 -1.42 9.41 -19.59
CA SER A 262 -1.09 8.57 -18.43
C SER A 262 -1.49 7.11 -18.68
N PRO A 263 -0.69 6.14 -18.20
CA PRO A 263 -0.92 4.73 -18.46
C PRO A 263 -2.06 4.16 -17.60
N HIS A 264 -2.85 3.27 -18.19
CA HIS A 264 -3.97 2.57 -17.56
C HIS A 264 -3.98 1.11 -18.02
N TYR A 265 -4.35 0.17 -17.13
CA TYR A 265 -4.60 -1.21 -17.52
C TYR A 265 -5.93 -1.29 -18.25
N PHE A 266 -5.93 -1.95 -19.40
CA PHE A 266 -7.12 -2.26 -20.19
C PHE A 266 -7.31 -3.78 -20.24
N VAL A 267 -8.54 -4.23 -19.97
CA VAL A 267 -8.96 -5.63 -20.04
C VAL A 267 -10.20 -5.73 -20.94
N LEU A 268 -10.04 -6.32 -22.11
CA LEU A 268 -11.14 -6.63 -23.02
C LEU A 268 -11.65 -8.04 -22.74
N THR A 269 -12.92 -8.17 -22.36
CA THR A 269 -13.65 -9.44 -22.27
C THR A 269 -14.59 -9.60 -23.48
N SER A 270 -15.35 -10.69 -23.52
CA SER A 270 -16.36 -10.92 -24.56
C SER A 270 -17.49 -9.91 -24.57
N ASN A 271 -17.75 -9.21 -23.46
CA ASN A 271 -18.89 -8.32 -23.31
C ASN A 271 -18.52 -6.90 -22.84
N LYS A 272 -17.33 -6.68 -22.29
CA LYS A 272 -16.93 -5.39 -21.70
C LYS A 272 -15.46 -5.07 -21.92
N ILE A 273 -15.13 -3.78 -21.97
CA ILE A 273 -13.77 -3.26 -21.83
C ILE A 273 -13.70 -2.63 -20.44
N TYR A 274 -12.81 -3.11 -19.59
CA TYR A 274 -12.53 -2.53 -18.29
C TYR A 274 -11.23 -1.72 -18.36
N TYR A 275 -11.17 -0.59 -17.68
CA TYR A 275 -9.93 0.19 -17.55
C TYR A 275 -9.68 0.66 -16.12
N SER A 276 -8.41 0.68 -15.71
CA SER A 276 -8.01 0.96 -14.33
C SER A 276 -7.86 2.45 -14.01
N GLU A 277 -7.63 2.79 -12.74
CA GLU A 277 -6.98 4.05 -12.36
C GLU A 277 -5.56 4.15 -12.97
N GLU A 278 -4.94 5.33 -12.88
CA GLU A 278 -3.61 5.59 -13.42
C GLU A 278 -2.55 4.67 -12.77
N THR A 279 -1.76 3.97 -13.60
CA THR A 279 -0.82 2.93 -13.15
C THR A 279 0.59 3.44 -12.87
N SER A 280 0.88 4.71 -13.13
CA SER A 280 2.15 5.39 -12.79
C SER A 280 2.50 5.31 -11.29
N ARG A 281 1.54 4.90 -10.45
CA ARG A 281 1.69 4.59 -9.02
C ARG A 281 2.64 3.41 -8.69
N TYR A 282 3.04 2.56 -9.65
CA TYR A 282 3.79 1.34 -9.35
C TYR A 282 5.14 1.17 -10.09
N GLN A 283 5.52 2.08 -10.99
CA GLN A 283 6.77 1.97 -11.77
C GLN A 283 7.93 2.85 -11.28
N PHE A 284 7.73 3.70 -10.26
CA PHE A 284 8.81 4.52 -9.69
C PHE A 284 8.92 4.28 -8.19
N ASN A 285 9.65 3.22 -7.83
CA ASN A 285 10.22 3.09 -6.49
C ASN A 285 11.60 2.41 -6.47
N GLU A 286 12.20 2.20 -7.64
CA GLU A 286 13.59 1.75 -7.73
C GLU A 286 14.35 2.74 -8.63
N ASP A 287 15.41 3.28 -8.06
CA ASP A 287 16.48 4.07 -8.66
C ASP A 287 16.14 5.50 -9.15
N GLU A 288 16.13 6.47 -8.22
CA GLU A 288 16.59 7.83 -8.53
C GLU A 288 17.90 8.10 -7.75
N GLU A 289 19.01 7.56 -8.27
CA GLU A 289 20.27 8.28 -8.20
C GLU A 289 20.13 9.53 -9.09
N GLU A 290 20.37 10.70 -8.51
CA GLU A 290 20.32 12.00 -9.16
C GLU A 290 21.22 12.05 -10.41
N VAL A 291 20.65 11.84 -11.59
CA VAL A 291 21.28 12.22 -12.85
C VAL A 291 20.63 13.53 -13.31
N GLU A 292 21.18 14.64 -12.84
CA GLU A 292 20.89 15.98 -13.38
C GLU A 292 21.23 16.00 -14.89
N GLN A 293 20.21 15.87 -15.74
CA GLN A 293 20.32 16.23 -17.14
C GLN A 293 20.42 17.76 -17.22
N LYS A 294 21.63 18.26 -17.49
CA LYS A 294 21.88 19.68 -17.77
C LYS A 294 21.21 20.07 -19.09
N GLU A 295 20.04 20.69 -19.01
CA GLU A 295 19.53 21.53 -20.09
C GLU A 295 20.41 22.80 -20.20
N GLU A 296 20.85 23.13 -21.41
CA GLU A 296 21.65 24.33 -21.69
C GLU A 296 20.79 25.60 -21.51
N PHE A 297 20.74 26.11 -20.28
CA PHE A 297 20.18 27.43 -20.01
C PHE A 297 21.12 28.54 -20.52
N ASN A 298 20.52 29.58 -21.09
CA ASN A 298 21.21 30.80 -21.46
C ASN A 298 21.91 31.40 -20.21
N ASN A 299 23.24 31.48 -20.22
CA ASN A 299 24.09 31.85 -19.05
C ASN A 299 23.71 33.18 -18.36
N ASN A 300 22.91 34.03 -19.01
CA ASN A 300 22.48 35.32 -18.48
C ASN A 300 21.35 35.24 -17.44
N GLU A 301 20.65 34.10 -17.29
CA GLU A 301 19.46 33.97 -16.42
C GLU A 301 19.64 33.02 -15.22
N LEU A 302 20.81 32.38 -15.09
CA LEU A 302 21.11 31.39 -14.04
C LEU A 302 20.94 31.90 -12.59
N HIS A 303 20.97 33.22 -12.38
CA HIS A 303 20.84 33.80 -11.05
C HIS A 303 19.39 33.92 -10.57
N PHE A 304 18.38 33.82 -11.44
CA PHE A 304 16.97 33.94 -11.04
C PHE A 304 16.46 32.74 -10.23
N THR A 305 17.12 31.59 -10.35
CA THR A 305 16.80 30.36 -9.59
C THR A 305 17.51 30.28 -8.25
N GLU A 306 18.41 31.22 -7.96
CA GLU A 306 19.30 31.14 -6.80
C GLU A 306 18.69 31.72 -5.52
N LYS A 307 18.92 31.04 -4.39
CA LYS A 307 18.42 31.48 -3.06
C LYS A 307 18.89 32.88 -2.67
N TRP A 308 20.11 33.27 -3.08
CA TRP A 308 20.73 34.56 -2.74
C TRP A 308 20.25 35.72 -3.60
N PHE A 309 19.55 35.50 -4.70
CA PHE A 309 19.10 36.57 -5.58
C PHE A 309 17.65 36.96 -5.25
N HIS A 310 17.42 38.19 -4.78
CA HIS A 310 16.14 38.67 -4.27
C HIS A 310 15.41 39.59 -5.26
N GLY A 311 15.92 39.70 -6.49
CA GLY A 311 15.35 40.57 -7.52
C GLY A 311 15.20 42.02 -7.04
N LYS A 312 14.08 42.65 -7.38
CA LYS A 312 13.76 44.02 -6.96
C LYS A 312 13.06 44.03 -5.60
N LEU A 313 13.79 44.47 -4.58
CA LEU A 313 13.25 44.65 -3.23
C LEU A 313 12.54 46.00 -3.10
N GLY A 314 11.20 46.04 -3.19
CA GLY A 314 10.39 47.24 -2.95
C GLY A 314 10.15 48.17 -4.14
N GLY A 315 9.23 49.11 -3.98
CA GLY A 315 8.86 50.11 -4.99
C GLY A 315 9.34 51.51 -4.62
N GLY A 316 10.65 51.81 -4.73
CA GLY A 316 11.17 53.15 -4.42
C GLY A 316 12.62 53.17 -3.94
N ARG A 317 12.91 53.91 -2.86
CA ARG A 317 14.22 53.99 -2.17
C ARG A 317 14.33 53.04 -0.95
N ASP A 318 13.41 52.07 -0.84
CA ASP A 318 13.22 51.26 0.37
C ASP A 318 13.95 49.90 0.31
N GLY A 319 14.45 49.47 -0.84
CA GLY A 319 15.10 48.18 -1.04
C GLY A 319 16.40 48.00 -0.27
N ARG A 320 17.10 49.10 0.04
CA ARG A 320 18.23 49.06 0.98
C ARG A 320 17.79 48.69 2.39
N GLN A 321 16.71 49.30 2.89
CA GLN A 321 16.22 49.05 4.25
C GLN A 321 15.64 47.63 4.37
N ILE A 322 14.95 47.16 3.33
CA ILE A 322 14.45 45.78 3.26
C ILE A 322 15.61 44.78 3.28
N ALA A 323 16.65 45.00 2.48
CA ALA A 323 17.84 44.15 2.48
C ALA A 323 18.55 44.12 3.85
N GLU A 324 18.68 45.28 4.51
CA GLU A 324 19.25 45.38 5.85
C GLU A 324 18.42 44.60 6.88
N LYS A 325 17.09 44.73 6.81
CA LYS A 325 16.16 44.01 7.68
C LYS A 325 16.26 42.49 7.48
N LEU A 326 16.22 42.00 6.25
CA LEU A 326 16.29 40.56 5.94
C LEU A 326 17.59 39.92 6.42
N LEU A 327 18.73 40.59 6.19
CA LEU A 327 20.03 40.13 6.69
C LEU A 327 20.11 40.15 8.21
N HIS A 328 19.57 41.20 8.84
CA HIS A 328 19.57 41.32 10.31
C HIS A 328 18.72 40.25 10.97
N GLU A 329 17.50 40.02 10.47
CA GLU A 329 16.60 38.97 10.96
C GLU A 329 17.24 37.58 10.79
N TYR A 330 17.74 37.26 9.59
CA TYR A 330 18.39 35.97 9.32
C TYR A 330 19.60 35.74 10.23
N CYS A 331 20.48 36.73 10.37
CA CYS A 331 21.70 36.60 11.18
C CYS A 331 21.38 36.55 12.68
N THR A 332 20.33 37.21 13.15
CA THR A 332 19.94 37.17 14.57
C THR A 332 19.36 35.82 14.95
N GLU A 333 18.56 35.20 14.07
CA GLU A 333 17.93 33.90 14.33
C GLU A 333 18.88 32.70 14.16
N THR A 334 19.83 32.77 13.22
CA THR A 334 20.71 31.64 12.85
C THR A 334 22.10 31.66 13.51
N GLY A 335 22.40 32.65 14.34
CA GLY A 335 23.75 32.86 14.88
C GLY A 335 24.74 33.36 13.83
N GLY A 336 24.26 34.28 12.98
CA GLY A 336 24.83 34.79 11.73
C GLY A 336 26.35 34.85 11.65
N LYS A 337 26.88 34.26 10.57
CA LYS A 337 28.31 34.28 10.25
C LYS A 337 28.65 35.51 9.41
N ASP A 338 29.87 36.01 9.59
CA ASP A 338 30.41 37.01 8.68
C ASP A 338 30.46 36.42 7.26
N GLY A 339 30.00 37.21 6.28
CA GLY A 339 29.87 36.79 4.88
C GLY A 339 28.47 36.32 4.46
N THR A 340 27.50 36.17 5.38
CA THR A 340 26.11 35.86 5.03
C THR A 340 25.55 36.96 4.14
N PHE A 341 24.91 36.64 3.00
CA PHE A 341 24.67 37.63 1.95
C PHE A 341 23.37 37.44 1.15
N LEU A 342 22.97 38.52 0.46
CA LEU A 342 21.95 38.53 -0.60
C LEU A 342 22.30 39.53 -1.69
N VAL A 343 21.72 39.36 -2.88
CA VAL A 343 21.88 40.25 -4.04
C VAL A 343 20.51 40.73 -4.48
N ARG A 344 20.42 42.02 -4.81
CA ARG A 344 19.19 42.67 -5.30
C ARG A 344 19.48 43.56 -6.48
N GLU A 345 18.46 43.92 -7.25
CA GLU A 345 18.55 44.98 -8.25
C GLU A 345 18.86 46.33 -7.59
N SER A 346 19.71 47.12 -8.26
CA SER A 346 20.08 48.45 -7.78
C SER A 346 18.98 49.46 -8.09
N GLU A 347 18.37 50.00 -7.03
CA GLU A 347 17.36 51.07 -7.16
C GLU A 347 17.96 52.40 -7.62
N THR A 348 19.25 52.63 -7.31
CA THR A 348 19.93 53.89 -7.62
C THR A 348 20.53 53.88 -9.02
N PHE A 349 20.93 52.71 -9.51
CA PHE A 349 21.63 52.56 -10.78
C PHE A 349 20.91 51.50 -11.61
N VAL A 350 20.05 51.96 -12.53
CA VAL A 350 19.23 51.09 -13.38
C VAL A 350 20.15 50.17 -14.20
N GLY A 351 19.90 48.86 -14.12
CA GLY A 351 20.69 47.82 -14.81
C GLY A 351 21.82 47.21 -13.98
N ASP A 352 22.17 47.80 -12.83
CA ASP A 352 23.15 47.27 -11.89
C ASP A 352 22.50 46.46 -10.75
N TYR A 353 23.34 45.80 -9.95
CA TYR A 353 22.92 45.04 -8.78
C TYR A 353 23.62 45.55 -7.51
N THR A 354 23.10 45.18 -6.34
CA THR A 354 23.70 45.47 -5.04
C THR A 354 23.84 44.17 -4.25
N LEU A 355 25.08 43.83 -3.87
CA LEU A 355 25.42 42.78 -2.94
C LEU A 355 25.36 43.33 -1.51
N SER A 356 24.53 42.73 -0.67
CA SER A 356 24.42 43.07 0.75
C SER A 356 24.95 41.90 1.57
N PHE A 357 25.84 42.11 2.53
CA PHE A 357 26.39 41.03 3.35
C PHE A 357 26.66 41.44 4.80
N TRP A 358 26.64 40.46 5.69
CA TRP A 358 26.83 40.61 7.12
C TRP A 358 28.31 40.65 7.49
N ARG A 359 28.70 41.64 8.30
CA ARG A 359 30.07 41.76 8.82
C ARG A 359 30.07 42.49 10.16
N SER A 360 30.66 41.88 11.19
CA SER A 360 30.87 42.52 12.50
C SER A 360 29.58 43.15 13.07
N ASN A 361 28.47 42.39 13.02
CA ASN A 361 27.13 42.80 13.43
C ASN A 361 26.51 43.98 12.67
N ARG A 362 26.98 44.25 11.44
CA ARG A 362 26.42 45.28 10.56
C ARG A 362 26.29 44.76 9.13
N VAL A 363 25.32 45.31 8.41
CA VAL A 363 25.13 45.02 6.98
C VAL A 363 26.00 45.99 6.16
N GLN A 364 26.75 45.43 5.22
CA GLN A 364 27.54 46.17 4.23
C GLN A 364 26.90 46.02 2.85
N HIS A 365 27.01 47.06 2.02
CA HIS A 365 26.45 47.08 0.67
C HIS A 365 27.56 47.38 -0.34
N CYS A 366 27.71 46.52 -1.35
CA CYS A 366 28.61 46.70 -2.47
C CYS A 366 27.82 46.75 -3.77
N ARG A 367 28.08 47.77 -4.60
CA ARG A 367 27.49 47.88 -5.94
C ARG A 367 28.19 46.90 -6.87
N ILE A 368 27.40 46.07 -7.55
CA ILE A 368 27.83 45.25 -8.68
C ILE A 368 27.49 46.02 -9.94
N HIS A 369 28.51 46.40 -10.68
CA HIS A 369 28.38 47.13 -11.92
C HIS A 369 28.06 46.16 -13.07
N SER A 370 27.15 46.58 -13.94
CA SER A 370 26.80 45.92 -15.18
C SER A 370 27.23 46.81 -16.33
N ARG A 371 28.08 46.31 -17.24
CA ARG A 371 28.49 47.04 -18.45
C ARG A 371 28.28 46.20 -19.69
N GLN A 372 27.92 46.83 -20.80
CA GLN A 372 27.79 46.15 -22.08
C GLN A 372 29.11 46.27 -22.86
N GLU A 373 29.72 45.14 -23.19
CA GLU A 373 31.01 45.08 -23.89
C GLU A 373 30.91 44.05 -25.02
N ALA A 374 31.12 44.49 -26.28
CA ALA A 374 31.04 43.66 -27.48
C ALA A 374 29.72 42.85 -27.63
N GLY A 375 28.59 43.41 -27.18
CA GLY A 375 27.27 42.76 -27.27
C GLY A 375 26.94 41.78 -26.14
N ALA A 376 27.86 41.56 -25.20
CA ALA A 376 27.64 40.76 -23.99
C ALA A 376 27.64 41.65 -22.74
N THR A 377 26.76 41.35 -21.78
CA THR A 377 26.74 42.03 -20.48
C THR A 377 27.82 41.44 -19.58
N LYS A 378 28.66 42.30 -18.97
CA LYS A 378 29.72 41.91 -18.03
C LYS A 378 29.45 42.51 -16.65
N PHE A 379 29.74 41.73 -15.61
CA PHE A 379 29.49 42.08 -14.20
C PHE A 379 30.79 42.20 -13.42
N TYR A 380 30.91 43.19 -12.54
CA TYR A 380 32.12 43.37 -11.71
C TYR A 380 31.87 44.18 -10.44
N LEU A 381 32.66 43.90 -9.40
CA LEU A 381 32.74 44.71 -8.17
C LEU A 381 33.92 45.70 -8.23
N THR A 382 35.01 45.30 -8.87
CA THR A 382 36.22 46.11 -9.09
C THR A 382 36.65 46.00 -10.56
N ASP A 383 37.23 47.04 -11.14
CA ASP A 383 37.53 47.10 -12.57
C ASP A 383 38.52 46.03 -13.07
N ASN A 384 39.23 45.36 -12.15
CA ASN A 384 40.26 44.36 -12.45
C ASN A 384 39.70 42.94 -12.69
N LEU A 385 38.47 42.65 -12.24
CA LEU A 385 37.85 41.32 -12.29
C LEU A 385 36.43 41.42 -12.84
N VAL A 386 36.26 41.00 -14.09
CA VAL A 386 34.99 41.02 -14.81
C VAL A 386 34.49 39.59 -15.06
N PHE A 387 33.17 39.41 -14.97
CA PHE A 387 32.49 38.13 -15.08
C PHE A 387 31.39 38.19 -16.15
N ASP A 388 31.11 37.03 -16.74
CA ASP A 388 30.16 36.92 -17.86
C ASP A 388 28.70 36.84 -17.40
N SER A 389 28.47 36.53 -16.12
CA SER A 389 27.14 36.52 -15.50
C SER A 389 27.23 36.90 -14.03
N LEU A 390 26.10 37.33 -13.47
CA LEU A 390 25.96 37.61 -12.04
C LEU A 390 26.21 36.35 -11.19
N TYR A 391 25.78 35.19 -11.70
CA TYR A 391 26.00 33.88 -11.08
C TYR A 391 27.50 33.58 -10.91
N SER A 392 28.27 33.69 -11.99
CA SER A 392 29.72 33.43 -11.98
C SER A 392 30.47 34.37 -11.04
N LEU A 393 30.04 35.63 -10.97
CA LEU A 393 30.60 36.61 -10.03
C LEU A 393 30.41 36.17 -8.58
N ILE A 394 29.19 35.76 -8.22
CA ILE A 394 28.88 35.35 -6.84
C ILE A 394 29.58 34.04 -6.49
N CYS A 395 29.57 33.03 -7.37
CA CYS A 395 30.30 31.78 -7.14
C CYS A 395 31.80 32.04 -6.89
N HIS A 396 32.42 32.92 -7.68
CA HIS A 396 33.81 33.30 -7.46
C HIS A 396 34.04 33.89 -6.06
N TYR A 397 33.20 34.83 -5.61
CA TYR A 397 33.39 35.47 -4.29
C TYR A 397 32.96 34.62 -3.09
N ARG A 398 32.33 33.46 -3.33
CA ARG A 398 32.12 32.43 -2.29
C ARG A 398 33.41 31.64 -2.01
N GLU A 399 34.22 31.42 -3.04
CA GLU A 399 35.49 30.69 -2.92
C GLU A 399 36.68 31.61 -2.62
N VAL A 400 36.71 32.75 -3.29
CA VAL A 400 37.79 33.75 -3.23
C VAL A 400 37.30 34.98 -2.47
N PRO A 401 38.04 35.46 -1.47
CA PRO A 401 37.58 36.60 -0.69
C PRO A 401 37.58 37.89 -1.50
N LEU A 402 36.50 38.66 -1.37
CA LEU A 402 36.42 40.02 -1.89
C LEU A 402 37.32 40.93 -1.04
N ARG A 403 38.21 41.67 -1.70
CA ARG A 403 39.21 42.54 -1.07
C ARG A 403 38.87 44.00 -1.33
N CYS A 404 38.59 44.74 -0.27
CA CYS A 404 38.50 46.19 -0.27
C CYS A 404 39.64 46.76 0.61
N ASN A 405 39.98 48.03 0.44
CA ASN A 405 41.05 48.68 1.21
C ASN A 405 40.85 48.61 2.74
N GLU A 406 39.64 48.35 3.20
CA GLU A 406 39.27 48.28 4.61
C GLU A 406 39.01 46.85 5.13
N PHE A 407 38.91 45.83 4.25
CA PHE A 407 38.61 44.45 4.66
C PHE A 407 38.75 43.37 3.57
N GLU A 408 38.82 42.12 4.01
CA GLU A 408 38.77 40.91 3.20
C GLU A 408 37.63 39.99 3.70
N MET A 409 36.73 39.55 2.80
CA MET A 409 35.55 38.76 3.19
C MET A 409 35.17 37.73 2.12
N ARG A 410 34.84 36.49 2.50
CA ARG A 410 34.21 35.51 1.60
C ARG A 410 32.71 35.52 1.78
N LEU A 411 31.97 35.32 0.70
CA LEU A 411 30.53 35.12 0.77
C LEU A 411 30.24 33.70 1.30
N THR A 412 29.46 33.59 2.36
CA THR A 412 29.19 32.32 3.06
C THR A 412 27.76 31.85 2.80
N ASP A 413 26.88 32.04 3.78
CA ASP A 413 25.52 31.51 3.76
C ASP A 413 24.59 32.48 2.99
N PRO A 414 23.85 32.00 1.96
CA PRO A 414 22.90 32.83 1.24
C PRO A 414 21.64 33.04 2.09
N VAL A 415 21.16 34.28 2.18
CA VAL A 415 19.85 34.58 2.79
C VAL A 415 18.77 34.13 1.81
N PRO A 416 17.87 33.20 2.18
CA PRO A 416 16.80 32.73 1.30
C PRO A 416 15.75 33.83 1.06
N GLN A 417 15.07 33.77 -0.09
CA GLN A 417 13.99 34.67 -0.45
C GLN A 417 12.72 34.37 0.39
N PRO A 418 12.26 35.26 1.29
CA PRO A 418 11.12 34.96 2.16
C PRO A 418 9.78 34.87 1.39
N ASN A 419 9.65 35.59 0.26
CA ASN A 419 8.39 35.75 -0.48
C ASN A 419 8.42 35.17 -1.89
N ALA A 420 9.33 34.23 -2.20
CA ALA A 420 9.43 33.63 -3.55
C ALA A 420 8.10 33.00 -4.04
N HIS A 421 7.26 32.57 -3.11
CA HIS A 421 5.94 32.02 -3.37
C HIS A 421 4.96 33.02 -4.02
N GLU A 422 5.16 34.33 -3.89
CA GLU A 422 4.26 35.34 -4.47
C GLU A 422 4.22 35.32 -6.00
N SER A 423 5.26 34.79 -6.64
CA SER A 423 5.36 34.62 -8.09
C SER A 423 4.82 33.28 -8.61
N LYS A 424 4.45 32.36 -7.71
CA LYS A 424 4.07 30.99 -8.08
C LYS A 424 2.60 30.91 -8.44
N GLU A 425 2.29 30.15 -9.48
CA GLU A 425 0.94 29.99 -10.02
C GLU A 425 -0.07 29.41 -9.02
N TRP A 426 0.38 28.58 -8.09
CA TRP A 426 -0.45 28.00 -7.04
C TRP A 426 -0.73 28.96 -5.87
N TYR A 427 -0.08 30.13 -5.80
CA TYR A 427 -0.21 31.05 -4.68
C TYR A 427 -1.25 32.14 -4.93
N HIS A 428 -2.08 32.37 -3.91
CA HIS A 428 -3.14 33.37 -3.92
C HIS A 428 -3.02 34.29 -2.71
N ALA A 429 -2.59 35.54 -2.94
CA ALA A 429 -2.40 36.52 -1.87
C ALA A 429 -3.71 36.94 -1.19
N SER A 430 -4.84 36.84 -1.89
CA SER A 430 -6.16 37.24 -1.40
C SER A 430 -7.24 36.28 -1.90
N LEU A 431 -7.36 35.12 -1.24
CA LEU A 431 -8.39 34.12 -1.54
C LEU A 431 -9.01 33.58 -0.25
N THR A 432 -10.33 33.66 -0.15
CA THR A 432 -11.05 33.11 1.00
C THR A 432 -11.13 31.59 0.93
N ARG A 433 -11.40 30.95 2.08
CA ARG A 433 -11.63 29.50 2.14
C ARG A 433 -12.73 29.04 1.17
N LEU A 434 -13.86 29.74 1.15
CA LEU A 434 -15.00 29.39 0.30
C LEU A 434 -14.69 29.53 -1.20
N GLN A 435 -13.94 30.57 -1.57
CA GLN A 435 -13.49 30.74 -2.97
C GLN A 435 -12.52 29.63 -3.39
N ALA A 436 -11.59 29.25 -2.51
CA ALA A 436 -10.70 28.12 -2.75
C ALA A 436 -11.47 26.80 -2.93
N GLU A 437 -12.46 26.53 -2.07
CA GLU A 437 -13.33 25.36 -2.20
C GLU A 437 -14.07 25.38 -3.56
N HIS A 438 -14.62 26.53 -3.97
CA HIS A 438 -15.30 26.67 -5.26
C HIS A 438 -14.37 26.46 -6.46
N MET A 439 -13.13 26.98 -6.42
CA MET A 439 -12.15 26.79 -7.47
C MET A 439 -11.74 25.32 -7.60
N LEU A 440 -11.45 24.67 -6.47
CA LEU A 440 -10.98 23.27 -6.46
C LEU A 440 -12.08 22.28 -6.79
N MET A 441 -13.34 22.54 -6.41
CA MET A 441 -14.47 21.66 -6.74
C MET A 441 -14.81 21.63 -8.24
N ARG A 442 -14.36 22.63 -9.02
CA ARG A 442 -14.47 22.64 -10.48
C ARG A 442 -13.49 21.68 -11.15
N VAL A 443 -12.47 21.24 -10.42
CA VAL A 443 -11.44 20.34 -10.93
C VAL A 443 -11.86 18.89 -10.69
N PRO A 444 -11.97 18.03 -11.71
CA PRO A 444 -12.48 16.66 -11.57
C PRO A 444 -11.42 15.64 -11.11
N ARG A 445 -10.19 16.05 -10.80
CA ARG A 445 -9.13 15.18 -10.25
C ARG A 445 -8.76 15.52 -8.81
N ASP A 446 -8.31 14.50 -8.08
CA ASP A 446 -7.65 14.66 -6.78
C ASP A 446 -6.18 15.08 -6.97
N GLY A 447 -5.58 15.71 -5.97
CA GLY A 447 -4.24 16.30 -6.07
C GLY A 447 -4.23 17.74 -6.61
N ALA A 448 -5.40 18.27 -6.99
CA ALA A 448 -5.56 19.68 -7.32
C ALA A 448 -5.40 20.53 -6.06
N PHE A 449 -4.57 21.58 -6.11
CA PHE A 449 -4.22 22.35 -4.94
C PHE A 449 -3.93 23.82 -5.23
N LEU A 450 -3.98 24.63 -4.17
CA LEU A 450 -3.53 26.01 -4.14
C LEU A 450 -3.12 26.40 -2.71
N VAL A 451 -2.27 27.41 -2.58
CA VAL A 451 -1.87 28.00 -1.29
C VAL A 451 -2.41 29.41 -1.21
N ARG A 452 -3.05 29.76 -0.09
CA ARG A 452 -3.67 31.06 0.12
C ARG A 452 -3.19 31.72 1.41
N LYS A 453 -2.95 33.03 1.37
CA LYS A 453 -2.69 33.82 2.58
C LYS A 453 -3.97 33.95 3.41
N ARG A 454 -3.85 33.91 4.74
CA ARG A 454 -4.98 34.06 5.66
C ARG A 454 -5.05 35.48 6.23
N SER A 455 -6.19 35.79 6.87
CA SER A 455 -6.43 37.06 7.55
C SER A 455 -5.53 37.27 8.77
N GLU A 456 -5.05 36.19 9.38
CA GLU A 456 -4.09 36.23 10.48
C GLU A 456 -2.69 36.56 9.95
N PRO A 457 -1.91 37.41 10.64
CA PRO A 457 -0.52 37.65 10.29
C PRO A 457 0.27 36.35 10.25
N ASN A 458 1.20 36.24 9.29
CA ASN A 458 2.13 35.11 9.18
C ASN A 458 1.41 33.74 9.09
N SER A 459 0.19 33.70 8.56
CA SER A 459 -0.66 32.51 8.51
C SER A 459 -1.12 32.26 7.07
N TYR A 460 -0.96 31.03 6.62
CA TYR A 460 -1.29 30.57 5.28
C TYR A 460 -2.15 29.30 5.37
N ALA A 461 -2.73 28.90 4.25
CA ALA A 461 -3.38 27.60 4.15
C ALA A 461 -3.15 26.98 2.78
N ILE A 462 -2.78 25.70 2.77
CA ILE A 462 -2.88 24.87 1.58
C ILE A 462 -4.30 24.31 1.50
N SER A 463 -4.92 24.45 0.34
CA SER A 463 -6.25 23.92 0.04
C SER A 463 -6.13 22.94 -1.10
N PHE A 464 -6.64 21.73 -0.96
CA PHE A 464 -6.49 20.69 -1.97
C PHE A 464 -7.71 19.76 -2.06
N ARG A 465 -7.87 19.11 -3.21
CA ARG A 465 -8.94 18.14 -3.48
C ARG A 465 -8.43 16.71 -3.28
N ALA A 466 -9.13 15.95 -2.46
CA ALA A 466 -8.88 14.53 -2.22
C ALA A 466 -10.21 13.80 -1.99
N GLU A 467 -10.40 12.65 -2.63
CA GLU A 467 -11.62 11.83 -2.55
C GLU A 467 -12.88 12.65 -2.88
N GLY A 468 -12.76 13.54 -3.88
CA GLY A 468 -13.84 14.44 -4.29
C GLY A 468 -14.22 15.52 -3.26
N LYS A 469 -13.49 15.65 -2.14
CA LYS A 469 -13.70 16.65 -1.08
C LYS A 469 -12.55 17.64 -1.02
N ILE A 470 -12.81 18.84 -0.51
CA ILE A 470 -11.76 19.85 -0.29
C ILE A 470 -11.29 19.81 1.15
N LYS A 471 -9.97 19.73 1.33
CA LYS A 471 -9.29 19.78 2.62
C LYS A 471 -8.41 21.02 2.70
N HIS A 472 -8.16 21.47 3.92
CA HIS A 472 -7.32 22.64 4.19
C HIS A 472 -6.36 22.37 5.34
N CYS A 473 -5.07 22.67 5.16
CA CYS A 473 -4.10 22.68 6.27
C CYS A 473 -3.62 24.10 6.53
N ARG A 474 -3.53 24.47 7.81
CA ARG A 474 -2.93 25.73 8.23
C ARG A 474 -1.41 25.59 8.14
N ILE A 475 -0.76 26.61 7.60
CA ILE A 475 0.69 26.78 7.65
C ILE A 475 0.95 28.04 8.48
N GLN A 476 1.75 27.92 9.52
CA GLN A 476 2.12 29.04 10.40
C GLN A 476 3.56 29.42 10.13
N GLN A 477 3.85 30.69 9.89
CA GLN A 477 5.21 31.18 9.79
C GLN A 477 5.69 31.59 11.18
N GLU A 478 6.74 30.92 11.66
CA GLU A 478 7.39 31.12 12.96
C GLU A 478 8.84 31.56 12.71
N GLY A 479 9.13 32.85 12.93
CA GLY A 479 10.40 33.45 12.49
C GLY A 479 10.56 33.33 10.97
N ARG A 480 11.71 32.80 10.53
CA ARG A 480 11.97 32.48 9.12
C ARG A 480 11.31 31.20 8.59
N LEU A 481 10.86 30.28 9.46
CA LEU A 481 10.41 28.94 9.05
C LEU A 481 8.89 28.88 8.86
N PHE A 482 8.47 28.01 7.96
CA PHE A 482 7.07 27.69 7.71
C PHE A 482 6.75 26.32 8.32
N MET A 483 5.82 26.32 9.27
CA MET A 483 5.36 25.16 10.01
C MET A 483 4.08 24.61 9.39
N LEU A 484 4.09 23.33 9.02
CA LEU A 484 2.88 22.58 8.65
C LEU A 484 2.59 21.53 9.73
N GLY A 485 1.48 21.70 10.46
CA GLY A 485 1.23 20.90 11.67
C GLY A 485 2.09 21.37 12.86
N SER A 486 2.43 20.46 13.77
CA SER A 486 3.20 20.75 14.99
C SER A 486 4.72 20.69 14.81
N SER A 487 5.21 19.96 13.79
CA SER A 487 6.64 19.57 13.74
C SER A 487 7.28 19.55 12.35
N ALA A 488 6.55 19.79 11.26
CA ALA A 488 7.17 19.86 9.93
C ALA A 488 7.66 21.28 9.62
N GLU A 489 8.99 21.46 9.62
CA GLU A 489 9.68 22.72 9.35
C GLU A 489 10.18 22.82 7.91
N PHE A 490 9.89 23.95 7.26
CA PHE A 490 10.32 24.28 5.91
C PHE A 490 10.95 25.69 5.85
N GLU A 491 11.96 25.86 4.99
CA GLU A 491 12.64 27.16 4.82
C GLU A 491 11.78 28.18 4.06
N SER A 492 10.84 27.72 3.24
CA SER A 492 9.92 28.56 2.47
C SER A 492 8.65 27.80 2.10
N LEU A 493 7.57 28.52 1.74
CA LEU A 493 6.39 27.88 1.14
C LEU A 493 6.68 27.15 -0.17
N VAL A 494 7.69 27.59 -0.93
CA VAL A 494 8.09 26.93 -2.18
C VAL A 494 8.73 25.58 -1.89
N ASP A 495 9.60 25.53 -0.88
CA ASP A 495 10.22 24.29 -0.39
C ASP A 495 9.17 23.31 0.14
N LEU A 496 8.19 23.81 0.91
CA LEU A 496 7.06 23.03 1.39
C LEU A 496 6.26 22.40 0.25
N VAL A 497 5.84 23.20 -0.74
CA VAL A 497 5.06 22.69 -1.88
C VAL A 497 5.87 21.70 -2.70
N SER A 498 7.13 22.01 -3.01
CA SER A 498 8.01 21.12 -3.78
C SER A 498 8.22 19.77 -3.08
N TYR A 499 8.34 19.76 -1.75
CA TYR A 499 8.42 18.53 -0.98
C TYR A 499 7.16 17.68 -1.15
N TYR A 500 5.96 18.27 -1.05
CA TYR A 500 4.68 17.56 -1.15
C TYR A 500 4.18 17.31 -2.58
N GLU A 501 4.83 17.87 -3.59
CA GLU A 501 4.71 17.42 -4.99
C GLU A 501 5.39 16.06 -5.18
N LYS A 502 6.48 15.81 -4.43
CA LYS A 502 7.24 14.55 -4.47
C LYS A 502 6.78 13.52 -3.43
N HIS A 503 6.28 13.97 -2.29
CA HIS A 503 5.86 13.13 -1.16
C HIS A 503 4.36 13.30 -0.86
N PRO A 504 3.63 12.24 -0.44
CA PRO A 504 2.22 12.37 -0.12
C PRO A 504 1.97 13.38 1.01
N LEU A 505 1.01 14.29 0.79
CA LEU A 505 0.53 15.21 1.83
C LEU A 505 -0.61 14.58 2.64
N TYR A 506 -1.51 13.85 1.97
CA TYR A 506 -2.68 13.23 2.59
C TYR A 506 -2.86 11.82 2.06
N ARG A 507 -2.79 10.81 2.93
CA ARG A 507 -2.81 9.39 2.55
C ARG A 507 -1.77 9.11 1.47
N LYS A 508 -2.20 8.71 0.26
CA LYS A 508 -1.33 8.46 -0.90
C LYS A 508 -1.31 9.64 -1.90
N MET A 509 -2.02 10.73 -1.61
CA MET A 509 -2.18 11.87 -2.51
C MET A 509 -1.01 12.87 -2.37
N LYS A 510 -0.36 13.17 -3.49
CA LYS A 510 0.64 14.24 -3.64
C LYS A 510 -0.03 15.51 -4.19
N LEU A 511 0.63 16.65 -4.04
CA LEU A 511 0.24 17.87 -4.74
C LEU A 511 0.61 17.73 -6.21
N ARG A 512 -0.35 17.92 -7.13
CA ARG A 512 -0.13 17.64 -8.55
C ARG A 512 -0.55 18.78 -9.46
N TYR A 513 -1.74 19.35 -9.25
CA TYR A 513 -2.29 20.35 -10.16
C TYR A 513 -2.37 21.71 -9.48
N PRO A 514 -1.46 22.66 -9.79
CA PRO A 514 -1.56 24.03 -9.27
C PRO A 514 -2.74 24.76 -9.91
N ILE A 515 -3.68 25.24 -9.08
CA ILE A 515 -4.92 25.85 -9.57
C ILE A 515 -4.89 27.38 -9.46
N ASN A 516 -5.08 28.05 -10.60
CA ASN A 516 -5.36 29.48 -10.72
C ASN A 516 -6.52 29.74 -11.72
N GLU A 517 -6.84 31.01 -11.99
CA GLU A 517 -7.91 31.36 -12.93
C GLU A 517 -7.62 30.89 -14.35
N GLU A 518 -6.39 31.03 -14.84
CA GLU A 518 -5.96 30.60 -16.18
C GLU A 518 -6.08 29.08 -16.37
N THR A 519 -5.69 28.28 -15.36
CA THR A 519 -5.83 26.81 -15.37
C THR A 519 -7.29 26.40 -15.50
N LEU A 520 -8.20 27.11 -14.83
CA LEU A 520 -9.63 26.83 -14.88
C LEU A 520 -10.30 27.28 -16.20
N GLU A 521 -9.76 28.34 -16.81
CA GLU A 521 -10.15 28.80 -18.15
C GLU A 521 -9.75 27.81 -19.24
N LYS A 522 -8.54 27.26 -19.17
CA LYS A 522 -8.08 26.18 -20.07
C LYS A 522 -8.98 24.93 -19.99
N MET A 523 -9.55 24.63 -18.81
CA MET A 523 -10.55 23.57 -18.62
C MET A 523 -11.98 23.92 -19.11
N GLY A 524 -12.25 25.17 -19.52
CA GLY A 524 -13.57 25.58 -20.01
C GLY A 524 -14.65 25.76 -18.92
N THR A 525 -14.29 26.06 -17.67
CA THR A 525 -15.22 26.08 -16.52
C THR A 525 -15.67 27.48 -16.04
N THR A 526 -15.66 28.52 -16.88
CA THR A 526 -15.85 29.93 -16.47
C THR A 526 -17.22 30.27 -15.86
N VAL A 527 -17.25 31.22 -14.92
CA VAL A 527 -18.47 31.82 -14.35
C VAL A 527 -18.69 33.20 -14.98
N SER A 528 -19.82 33.41 -15.67
CA SER A 528 -20.19 34.74 -16.18
C SER A 528 -20.69 35.63 -15.04
N ALA A 529 -20.02 36.74 -14.79
CA ALA A 529 -20.30 37.65 -13.69
C ALA A 529 -21.51 38.55 -13.99
N LEU A 530 -22.66 38.30 -13.36
CA LEU A 530 -23.73 39.29 -13.14
C LEU A 530 -24.33 39.12 -11.73
N ARG A 531 -24.60 40.27 -11.12
CA ARG A 531 -24.84 40.49 -9.68
C ARG A 531 -26.08 39.76 -9.14
N GLY A 532 -25.94 39.22 -7.91
CA GLY A 532 -27.05 38.91 -7.01
C GLY A 532 -27.22 37.41 -6.75
N TRP A 533 -27.24 37.03 -5.47
CA TRP A 533 -27.51 35.68 -4.95
C TRP A 533 -28.47 34.83 -5.79
N VAL A 534 -28.00 33.69 -6.30
CA VAL A 534 -28.61 32.34 -6.21
C VAL A 534 -27.49 31.32 -6.52
N VAL A 535 -27.31 30.32 -5.65
CA VAL A 535 -26.43 29.15 -5.88
C VAL A 535 -26.98 28.37 -7.08
N THR A 536 -26.31 28.49 -8.23
CA THR A 536 -26.55 27.63 -9.40
C THR A 536 -25.39 26.64 -9.51
N ARG A 537 -25.69 25.35 -9.31
CA ARG A 537 -24.78 24.26 -9.69
C ARG A 537 -24.54 24.37 -11.19
N VAL A 538 -23.30 24.62 -11.60
CA VAL A 538 -22.93 24.59 -13.02
C VAL A 538 -23.02 23.15 -13.49
N SER A 539 -24.08 22.88 -14.25
CA SER A 539 -24.30 21.68 -15.03
C SER A 539 -23.29 21.65 -16.17
N LEU A 540 -22.40 20.67 -16.20
CA LEU A 540 -21.80 20.25 -17.46
C LEU A 540 -22.95 19.78 -18.36
N SER A 541 -23.29 20.59 -19.36
CA SER A 541 -24.33 20.31 -20.33
C SER A 541 -23.87 19.18 -21.26
N LEU A 542 -24.08 17.95 -20.81
CA LEU A 542 -24.43 16.81 -21.67
C LEU A 542 -25.89 16.50 -21.31
N VAL A 543 -26.81 16.82 -22.22
CA VAL A 543 -28.26 16.74 -22.01
C VAL A 543 -28.67 15.28 -21.77
N ALA A 544 -28.68 14.86 -20.50
CA ALA A 544 -29.39 13.66 -20.05
C ALA A 544 -30.83 14.05 -19.74
N GLN A 545 -31.78 13.42 -20.43
CA GLN A 545 -33.22 13.67 -20.24
C GLN A 545 -33.64 13.28 -18.81
N CYS A 546 -34.06 14.26 -18.01
CA CYS A 546 -34.40 14.08 -16.60
C CYS A 546 -35.88 13.64 -16.45
N THR A 547 -36.22 12.93 -15.36
CA THR A 547 -37.62 12.66 -14.97
C THR A 547 -37.91 13.37 -13.66
N VAL A 548 -39.05 14.06 -13.58
CA VAL A 548 -39.43 14.89 -12.43
C VAL A 548 -40.81 14.51 -11.93
N LYS A 549 -41.08 14.80 -10.66
CA LYS A 549 -42.35 14.53 -9.99
C LYS A 549 -43.00 15.83 -9.57
N ALA A 550 -44.27 16.01 -9.91
CA ALA A 550 -45.02 17.20 -9.55
C ALA A 550 -45.27 17.29 -8.04
N LEU A 551 -44.87 18.39 -7.43
CA LEU A 551 -45.12 18.71 -6.01
C LEU A 551 -46.52 19.29 -5.79
N TYR A 552 -47.09 19.92 -6.82
CA TYR A 552 -48.38 20.60 -6.80
C TYR A 552 -49.17 20.32 -8.09
N ASP A 553 -50.49 20.53 -8.06
CA ASP A 553 -51.29 20.56 -9.29
C ASP A 553 -50.91 21.80 -10.10
N TYR A 554 -50.80 21.65 -11.41
CA TYR A 554 -50.57 22.76 -12.32
C TYR A 554 -51.50 22.63 -13.53
N LYS A 555 -52.26 23.70 -13.79
CA LYS A 555 -53.17 23.81 -14.92
C LYS A 555 -52.61 24.81 -15.91
N ALA A 556 -52.38 24.34 -17.13
CA ALA A 556 -51.86 25.13 -18.24
C ALA A 556 -52.71 26.39 -18.44
N GLN A 557 -52.04 27.55 -18.42
CA GLN A 557 -52.61 28.86 -18.71
C GLN A 557 -52.47 29.22 -20.19
N ARG A 558 -51.51 28.58 -20.89
CA ARG A 558 -51.25 28.74 -22.32
C ARG A 558 -51.31 27.40 -23.04
N GLU A 559 -51.52 27.42 -24.36
CA GLU A 559 -51.66 26.18 -25.14
C GLU A 559 -50.36 25.37 -25.24
N ASP A 560 -49.22 26.03 -25.05
CA ASP A 560 -47.88 25.43 -25.03
C ASP A 560 -47.45 24.95 -23.64
N GLU A 561 -48.32 25.03 -22.63
CA GLU A 561 -48.06 24.60 -21.26
C GLU A 561 -48.66 23.20 -20.95
N LEU A 562 -47.97 22.44 -20.11
CA LEU A 562 -48.33 21.10 -19.70
C LEU A 562 -49.20 21.14 -18.45
N SER A 563 -50.41 20.56 -18.49
CA SER A 563 -51.24 20.41 -17.29
C SER A 563 -50.96 19.07 -16.62
N PHE A 564 -50.76 19.06 -15.30
CA PHE A 564 -50.52 17.85 -14.52
C PHE A 564 -51.06 17.98 -13.10
N CYS A 565 -51.36 16.85 -12.47
CA CYS A 565 -51.74 16.78 -11.07
C CYS A 565 -50.51 16.58 -10.17
N LYS A 566 -50.65 16.90 -8.88
CA LYS A 566 -49.68 16.60 -7.84
C LYS A 566 -49.37 15.11 -7.84
N GLN A 567 -48.08 14.76 -7.71
CA GLN A 567 -47.50 13.43 -7.87
C GLN A 567 -47.41 12.90 -9.31
N ALA A 568 -47.82 13.67 -10.33
CA ALA A 568 -47.57 13.32 -11.72
C ALA A 568 -46.09 13.14 -12.00
N ILE A 569 -45.75 12.11 -12.77
CA ILE A 569 -44.38 11.84 -13.20
C ILE A 569 -44.24 12.34 -14.63
N ILE A 570 -43.38 13.36 -14.82
CA ILE A 570 -43.15 14.01 -16.10
C ILE A 570 -41.82 13.52 -16.64
N HIS A 571 -41.83 12.97 -17.85
CA HIS A 571 -40.68 12.32 -18.47
C HIS A 571 -40.03 13.21 -19.53
N ASN A 572 -38.84 12.84 -19.99
CA ASN A 572 -38.10 13.53 -21.06
C ASN A 572 -37.93 15.03 -20.81
N VAL A 573 -37.58 15.40 -19.57
CA VAL A 573 -37.53 16.80 -19.16
C VAL A 573 -36.29 17.47 -19.73
N ASP A 574 -36.54 18.49 -20.55
CA ASP A 574 -35.56 19.41 -21.11
C ASP A 574 -35.48 20.65 -20.21
N LYS A 575 -34.36 20.76 -19.47
CA LYS A 575 -34.13 21.83 -18.51
C LYS A 575 -33.53 23.04 -19.24
N GLN A 576 -34.22 24.17 -19.14
CA GLN A 576 -33.74 25.45 -19.65
C GLN A 576 -33.57 26.45 -18.51
N ASP A 577 -32.57 27.32 -18.67
CA ASP A 577 -32.33 28.43 -17.76
C ASP A 577 -33.46 29.46 -17.91
N GLY A 578 -34.15 29.76 -16.81
CA GLY A 578 -35.31 30.67 -16.80
C GLY A 578 -36.52 30.22 -15.98
N GLY A 579 -36.46 29.08 -15.29
CA GLY A 579 -37.49 28.62 -14.36
C GLY A 579 -38.68 27.89 -15.00
N TRP A 580 -38.62 27.61 -16.30
CA TRP A 580 -39.60 26.82 -17.04
C TRP A 580 -38.90 25.68 -17.78
N TRP A 581 -39.43 24.47 -17.66
CA TRP A 581 -38.91 23.25 -18.27
C TRP A 581 -39.91 22.68 -19.26
N ARG A 582 -39.46 21.86 -20.21
CA ARG A 582 -40.35 21.12 -21.11
C ARG A 582 -40.34 19.65 -20.78
N GLY A 583 -41.46 18.96 -20.96
CA GLY A 583 -41.52 17.52 -20.74
C GLY A 583 -42.82 16.88 -21.18
N ASP A 584 -42.90 15.58 -20.96
CA ASP A 584 -43.94 14.72 -21.51
C ASP A 584 -44.85 14.21 -20.37
N TYR A 585 -46.16 14.48 -20.47
CA TYR A 585 -47.16 13.97 -19.53
C TYR A 585 -48.56 13.90 -20.17
N GLY A 586 -49.33 12.86 -19.84
CA GLY A 586 -50.72 12.72 -20.29
C GLY A 586 -50.91 12.67 -21.81
N GLY A 587 -49.95 12.09 -22.54
CA GLY A 587 -49.97 11.99 -24.01
C GLY A 587 -49.53 13.26 -24.76
N LYS A 588 -49.27 14.37 -24.05
CA LYS A 588 -48.67 15.59 -24.61
C LYS A 588 -47.15 15.54 -24.45
N LYS A 589 -46.42 15.98 -25.48
CA LYS A 589 -44.95 15.92 -25.52
C LYS A 589 -44.35 17.32 -25.58
N GLN A 590 -43.25 17.51 -24.85
CA GLN A 590 -42.41 18.71 -24.87
C GLN A 590 -43.16 20.03 -24.66
N LEU A 591 -44.13 20.04 -23.75
CA LEU A 591 -44.83 21.27 -23.34
C LEU A 591 -44.24 21.85 -22.07
N TRP A 592 -44.37 23.16 -21.90
CA TRP A 592 -43.75 23.95 -20.84
C TRP A 592 -44.43 23.79 -19.49
N PHE A 593 -43.64 23.76 -18.43
CA PHE A 593 -44.16 23.83 -17.07
C PHE A 593 -43.17 24.49 -16.11
N PRO A 594 -43.65 25.05 -14.98
CA PRO A 594 -42.77 25.73 -14.03
C PRO A 594 -41.84 24.74 -13.32
N ALA A 595 -40.53 25.02 -13.35
CA ALA A 595 -39.50 24.18 -12.74
C ALA A 595 -39.66 24.06 -11.21
N ASN A 596 -40.19 25.09 -10.56
CA ASN A 596 -40.43 25.11 -9.12
C ASN A 596 -41.68 24.32 -8.67
N TYR A 597 -42.46 23.76 -9.60
CA TYR A 597 -43.63 22.93 -9.30
C TYR A 597 -43.31 21.44 -9.25
N VAL A 598 -42.04 21.07 -9.48
CA VAL A 598 -41.59 19.68 -9.60
C VAL A 598 -40.33 19.44 -8.76
N GLU A 599 -40.15 18.22 -8.29
CA GLU A 599 -38.90 17.72 -7.70
C GLU A 599 -38.28 16.70 -8.65
N GLU A 600 -36.96 16.68 -8.78
CA GLU A 600 -36.29 15.66 -9.58
C GLU A 600 -36.34 14.31 -8.87
N ILE A 601 -36.71 13.25 -9.59
CA ILE A 601 -36.59 11.90 -9.06
C ILE A 601 -35.13 11.48 -9.27
N VAL A 602 -34.36 11.51 -8.20
CA VAL A 602 -33.05 10.87 -8.18
C VAL A 602 -33.27 9.36 -8.22
N SER A 603 -32.86 8.70 -9.30
CA SER A 603 -32.85 7.25 -9.39
C SER A 603 -31.80 6.69 -8.43
N THR A 604 -32.23 6.36 -7.21
CA THR A 604 -31.43 5.63 -6.20
C THR A 604 -31.02 4.23 -6.63
N GLN A 605 -31.51 3.74 -7.78
CA GLN A 605 -31.11 2.45 -8.35
C GLN A 605 -29.73 2.46 -9.06
N ALA A 606 -29.15 3.64 -9.34
CA ALA A 606 -27.83 3.73 -9.98
C ALA A 606 -26.67 3.59 -8.98
N GLN A 607 -26.82 4.02 -7.72
CA GLN A 607 -25.76 3.90 -6.71
C GLN A 607 -25.59 2.46 -6.19
N GLU A 608 -26.66 1.67 -6.10
CA GLU A 608 -26.57 0.27 -5.64
C GLU A 608 -26.11 -0.69 -6.77
N GLN A 609 -26.27 -0.33 -8.05
CA GLN A 609 -25.76 -1.11 -9.18
C GLN A 609 -24.28 -0.86 -9.48
N ASP A 610 -23.78 0.38 -9.28
CA ASP A 610 -22.37 0.70 -9.53
C ASP A 610 -21.44 0.04 -8.49
N GLU A 611 -21.82 -0.02 -7.21
CA GLU A 611 -21.02 -0.71 -6.17
C GLU A 611 -20.96 -2.24 -6.38
N ALA A 612 -22.09 -2.88 -6.69
CA ALA A 612 -22.15 -4.32 -6.95
C ALA A 612 -21.46 -4.74 -8.26
N SER A 613 -21.32 -3.83 -9.23
CA SER A 613 -20.61 -4.09 -10.49
C SER A 613 -19.09 -3.97 -10.36
N SER A 614 -18.60 -3.25 -9.35
CA SER A 614 -17.17 -3.05 -9.08
C SER A 614 -16.51 -4.29 -8.47
N GLU A 615 -17.21 -5.02 -7.57
CA GLU A 615 -16.63 -6.17 -6.84
C GLU A 615 -16.37 -7.41 -7.71
N ASN A 616 -17.05 -7.54 -8.85
CA ASN A 616 -16.95 -8.68 -9.77
C ASN A 616 -16.21 -8.35 -11.09
N SER A 617 -15.52 -7.21 -11.14
CA SER A 617 -14.69 -6.81 -12.28
C SER A 617 -13.36 -7.57 -12.31
N PRO A 618 -12.81 -7.92 -13.50
CA PRO A 618 -11.45 -8.44 -13.61
C PRO A 618 -10.39 -7.52 -13.00
N LEU A 619 -10.66 -6.20 -12.92
CA LEU A 619 -9.75 -5.20 -12.36
C LEU A 619 -9.92 -4.98 -10.84
N GLY A 620 -10.93 -5.60 -10.21
CA GLY A 620 -11.21 -5.44 -8.78
C GLY A 620 -11.19 -3.97 -8.33
N ASN A 621 -10.43 -3.69 -7.26
CA ASN A 621 -10.28 -2.35 -6.67
C ASN A 621 -9.62 -1.31 -7.60
N PHE A 622 -8.95 -1.74 -8.68
CA PHE A 622 -8.33 -0.81 -9.62
C PHE A 622 -9.30 -0.24 -10.65
N LEU A 623 -10.54 -0.74 -10.72
CA LEU A 623 -11.50 -0.33 -11.75
C LEU A 623 -11.79 1.17 -11.67
N LYS A 624 -11.48 1.91 -12.75
CA LYS A 624 -11.92 3.30 -12.95
C LYS A 624 -13.23 3.39 -13.70
N GLY A 625 -13.44 2.48 -14.66
CA GLY A 625 -14.68 2.40 -15.43
C GLY A 625 -14.70 1.25 -16.42
N PHE A 626 -15.84 1.06 -17.08
CA PHE A 626 -16.03 0.04 -18.10
C PHE A 626 -16.84 0.56 -19.29
N ILE A 627 -16.73 -0.12 -20.44
CA ILE A 627 -17.48 0.15 -21.67
C ILE A 627 -18.10 -1.16 -22.15
N ASP A 628 -19.39 -1.16 -22.46
CA ASP A 628 -20.05 -2.34 -23.04
C ASP A 628 -19.58 -2.57 -24.48
N VAL A 629 -19.03 -3.74 -24.76
CA VAL A 629 -18.48 -4.09 -26.09
C VAL A 629 -19.54 -4.12 -27.20
N PRO A 630 -20.78 -4.61 -26.97
CA PRO A 630 -21.81 -4.62 -28.01
C PRO A 630 -22.26 -3.22 -28.48
N SER A 631 -22.07 -2.18 -27.65
CA SER A 631 -22.49 -0.81 -27.94
C SER A 631 -21.35 0.10 -28.40
N CYS A 632 -20.14 -0.44 -28.56
CA CYS A 632 -18.96 0.35 -28.90
C CYS A 632 -18.63 0.35 -30.40
N HIS A 633 -18.12 1.48 -30.90
CA HIS A 633 -17.47 1.57 -32.21
C HIS A 633 -16.12 2.28 -32.11
N VAL A 634 -15.13 1.78 -32.84
CA VAL A 634 -13.73 2.24 -32.75
C VAL A 634 -13.25 2.89 -34.05
N VAL A 635 -12.74 4.11 -33.94
CA VAL A 635 -12.21 4.92 -35.05
C VAL A 635 -10.72 5.21 -34.82
N ILE A 636 -9.88 4.97 -35.83
CA ILE A 636 -8.43 5.26 -35.76
C ILE A 636 -8.19 6.71 -36.18
N SER A 637 -7.43 7.47 -35.37
CA SER A 637 -6.96 8.81 -35.76
C SER A 637 -5.77 8.69 -36.71
N LYS A 638 -5.81 9.36 -37.86
CA LYS A 638 -4.75 9.29 -38.89
C LYS A 638 -3.53 10.17 -38.58
N ASP A 639 -3.72 11.21 -37.77
CA ASP A 639 -2.71 12.24 -37.50
C ASP A 639 -2.21 12.19 -36.04
N GLY A 640 -2.54 11.12 -35.30
CA GLY A 640 -2.30 11.04 -33.86
C GLY A 640 -3.13 12.06 -33.07
N ARG A 641 -2.74 12.34 -31.82
CA ARG A 641 -3.28 13.44 -31.01
C ARG A 641 -2.21 13.92 -30.02
N SER A 642 -1.93 15.22 -29.99
CA SER A 642 -0.87 15.79 -29.13
C SER A 642 0.49 15.12 -29.40
N SER A 643 1.21 14.67 -28.37
CA SER A 643 2.53 14.04 -28.43
C SER A 643 2.51 12.53 -28.75
N LYS A 644 1.34 11.88 -28.84
CA LYS A 644 1.22 10.45 -29.12
C LYS A 644 0.80 10.18 -30.59
N PRO A 645 1.59 9.41 -31.37
CA PRO A 645 1.32 9.17 -32.79
C PRO A 645 0.25 8.10 -33.05
N PHE A 646 0.03 7.15 -32.14
CA PHE A 646 -0.87 6.01 -32.34
C PHE A 646 -2.12 6.12 -31.45
N VAL A 647 -3.19 6.74 -31.96
CA VAL A 647 -4.40 7.04 -31.18
C VAL A 647 -5.66 6.49 -31.87
N PHE A 648 -6.57 5.91 -31.09
CA PHE A 648 -7.90 5.51 -31.53
C PHE A 648 -8.96 5.96 -30.53
N THR A 649 -10.16 6.25 -31.02
CA THR A 649 -11.30 6.73 -30.22
C THR A 649 -12.34 5.62 -30.11
N ILE A 650 -12.73 5.29 -28.88
CA ILE A 650 -13.84 4.38 -28.57
C ILE A 650 -15.08 5.21 -28.32
N HIS A 651 -16.14 4.99 -29.09
CA HIS A 651 -17.43 5.63 -28.90
C HIS A 651 -18.45 4.61 -28.39
N SER A 652 -19.16 4.93 -27.31
CA SER A 652 -20.22 4.09 -26.72
C SER A 652 -21.61 4.68 -26.96
N GLN A 653 -22.55 3.90 -27.50
CA GLN A 653 -23.98 4.24 -27.59
C GLN A 653 -24.78 3.46 -26.53
N GLN A 654 -24.84 3.95 -25.29
CA GLN A 654 -25.83 3.43 -24.34
C GLN A 654 -27.19 4.10 -24.57
N MET A 655 -28.28 3.32 -24.55
CA MET A 655 -29.64 3.80 -24.80
C MET A 655 -30.18 4.79 -23.74
N SER A 656 -29.41 5.13 -22.71
CA SER A 656 -29.82 5.99 -21.58
C SER A 656 -28.85 7.13 -21.22
N HIS A 657 -27.66 7.23 -21.84
CA HIS A 657 -26.70 8.32 -21.58
C HIS A 657 -26.05 8.84 -22.87
N ALA A 658 -25.69 10.13 -22.89
CA ALA A 658 -25.04 10.79 -24.02
C ALA A 658 -23.74 10.05 -24.43
N ALA A 659 -23.46 9.99 -25.74
CA ALA A 659 -22.34 9.24 -26.30
C ALA A 659 -21.01 9.59 -25.60
N GLN A 660 -20.43 8.64 -24.86
CA GLN A 660 -19.07 8.75 -24.34
C GLN A 660 -18.09 8.42 -25.47
N SER A 661 -17.22 9.38 -25.80
CA SER A 661 -16.03 9.16 -26.63
C SER A 661 -14.79 9.15 -25.74
N LEU A 662 -14.00 8.09 -25.81
CA LEU A 662 -12.75 7.95 -25.07
C LEU A 662 -11.59 7.84 -26.06
N ASP A 663 -10.66 8.78 -26.01
CA ASP A 663 -9.43 8.75 -26.82
C ASP A 663 -8.37 7.92 -26.10
N VAL A 664 -7.82 6.94 -26.81
CA VAL A 664 -6.92 5.93 -26.26
C VAL A 664 -5.67 5.84 -27.14
N ALA A 665 -4.49 5.97 -26.54
CA ALA A 665 -3.23 5.83 -27.25
C ALA A 665 -2.53 4.50 -26.93
N ALA A 666 -1.84 3.94 -27.90
CA ALA A 666 -0.97 2.77 -27.76
C ALA A 666 0.49 3.16 -28.01
N ASP A 667 1.45 2.33 -27.58
CA ASP A 667 2.88 2.65 -27.77
C ASP A 667 3.40 2.33 -29.17
N THR A 668 2.74 1.41 -29.88
CA THR A 668 3.12 1.03 -31.25
C THR A 668 1.91 0.95 -32.19
N GLN A 669 2.17 1.10 -33.49
CA GLN A 669 1.15 0.92 -34.53
C GLN A 669 0.60 -0.51 -34.58
N GLU A 670 1.45 -1.50 -34.29
CA GLU A 670 1.08 -2.91 -34.23
C GLU A 670 0.08 -3.16 -33.09
N GLU A 671 0.38 -2.65 -31.90
CA GLU A 671 -0.46 -2.78 -30.73
C GLU A 671 -1.83 -2.08 -30.92
N LEU A 672 -1.83 -0.87 -31.49
CA LEU A 672 -3.06 -0.17 -31.86
C LEU A 672 -3.91 -1.02 -32.81
N SER A 673 -3.28 -1.60 -33.84
CA SER A 673 -3.99 -2.37 -34.85
C SER A 673 -4.57 -3.66 -34.26
N GLU A 674 -3.84 -4.30 -33.35
CA GLU A 674 -4.27 -5.50 -32.64
C GLU A 674 -5.44 -5.21 -31.69
N TRP A 675 -5.37 -4.13 -30.89
CA TRP A 675 -6.46 -3.71 -30.01
C TRP A 675 -7.73 -3.39 -30.79
N VAL A 676 -7.63 -2.59 -31.85
CA VAL A 676 -8.79 -2.24 -32.70
C VAL A 676 -9.39 -3.49 -33.35
N ALA A 677 -8.56 -4.42 -33.83
CA ALA A 677 -9.02 -5.68 -34.40
C ALA A 677 -9.76 -6.55 -33.37
N LYS A 678 -9.19 -6.71 -32.17
CA LYS A 678 -9.78 -7.51 -31.08
C LYS A 678 -11.07 -6.92 -30.54
N ILE A 679 -11.15 -5.60 -30.39
CA ILE A 679 -12.39 -4.92 -29.96
C ILE A 679 -13.48 -5.14 -31.02
N ARG A 680 -13.18 -4.92 -32.31
CA ARG A 680 -14.15 -5.17 -33.41
C ARG A 680 -14.58 -6.62 -33.48
N GLU A 681 -13.65 -7.55 -33.30
CA GLU A 681 -13.92 -8.99 -33.27
C GLU A 681 -14.83 -9.38 -32.10
N ALA A 682 -14.62 -8.78 -30.91
CA ALA A 682 -15.45 -8.99 -29.74
C ALA A 682 -16.87 -8.41 -29.93
N THR A 683 -17.02 -7.23 -30.53
CA THR A 683 -18.32 -6.63 -30.88
C THR A 683 -19.13 -7.49 -31.86
N GLN A 684 -18.47 -8.17 -32.80
CA GLN A 684 -19.12 -9.01 -33.81
C GLN A 684 -19.50 -10.42 -33.31
N ASN A 685 -18.81 -10.95 -32.30
CA ASN A 685 -18.90 -12.35 -31.87
C ASN A 685 -19.41 -12.55 -30.43
N ALA A 686 -19.98 -11.53 -29.81
CA ALA A 686 -20.39 -11.53 -28.39
C ALA A 686 -21.29 -12.74 -28.01
N ASP A 687 -22.17 -13.19 -28.90
CA ASP A 687 -23.10 -14.31 -28.65
C ASP A 687 -22.55 -15.71 -29.03
N ALA A 688 -21.54 -15.81 -29.90
CA ALA A 688 -21.09 -17.10 -30.46
C ALA A 688 -19.91 -17.75 -29.69
N ARG A 689 -19.04 -16.96 -29.05
CA ARG A 689 -17.77 -17.46 -28.46
C ARG A 689 -17.88 -18.03 -27.06
N MET A 690 -18.98 -17.77 -26.35
CA MET A 690 -19.21 -18.31 -25.01
C MET A 690 -19.30 -19.85 -24.99
N GLN A 691 -19.60 -20.46 -26.14
CA GLN A 691 -19.59 -21.91 -26.36
C GLN A 691 -18.19 -22.47 -26.72
N GLU A 692 -17.33 -21.70 -27.40
CA GLU A 692 -16.03 -22.16 -27.92
C GLU A 692 -14.90 -22.19 -26.88
N GLY A 693 -14.87 -21.23 -25.94
CA GLY A 693 -13.90 -21.23 -24.83
C GLY A 693 -14.01 -22.49 -23.96
N LYS A 694 -15.24 -23.00 -23.78
CA LYS A 694 -15.54 -24.27 -23.11
C LYS A 694 -15.09 -25.50 -23.89
N ILE A 695 -14.87 -25.39 -25.21
CA ILE A 695 -14.43 -26.48 -26.08
C ILE A 695 -12.89 -26.54 -26.14
N MET A 696 -12.18 -25.40 -26.05
CA MET A 696 -10.71 -25.37 -25.94
C MET A 696 -10.21 -25.91 -24.59
N GLU A 697 -10.89 -25.63 -23.48
CA GLU A 697 -10.54 -26.17 -22.14
C GLU A 697 -10.60 -27.71 -22.07
N ARG A 698 -11.48 -28.33 -22.87
CA ARG A 698 -11.73 -29.79 -22.85
C ARG A 698 -10.63 -30.64 -23.49
N ARG A 699 -9.62 -30.04 -24.13
CA ARG A 699 -8.59 -30.76 -24.92
C ARG A 699 -7.20 -30.84 -24.29
N LYS A 700 -7.02 -30.46 -23.02
CA LYS A 700 -5.69 -30.58 -22.37
C LYS A 700 -5.37 -32.05 -22.05
N LYS A 701 -4.53 -32.67 -22.87
CA LYS A 701 -3.88 -33.96 -22.60
C LYS A 701 -2.75 -33.74 -21.57
N ILE A 702 -2.51 -34.70 -20.68
CA ILE A 702 -1.41 -34.68 -19.69
C ILE A 702 -0.34 -35.69 -20.13
N ALA A 703 0.95 -35.32 -20.06
CA ALA A 703 2.06 -36.24 -20.35
C ALA A 703 2.19 -37.30 -19.23
N LEU A 704 2.35 -38.56 -19.63
CA LEU A 704 2.46 -39.69 -18.69
C LEU A 704 3.66 -39.50 -17.75
N GLU A 705 4.79 -39.06 -18.28
CA GLU A 705 6.06 -38.87 -17.58
C GLU A 705 5.95 -37.82 -16.46
N LEU A 706 5.11 -36.79 -16.64
CA LEU A 706 4.82 -35.78 -15.63
C LEU A 706 3.80 -36.31 -14.60
N SER A 707 2.76 -37.01 -15.07
CA SER A 707 1.76 -37.66 -14.22
C SER A 707 2.36 -38.71 -13.27
N GLU A 708 3.42 -39.40 -13.68
CA GLU A 708 4.15 -40.37 -12.86
C GLU A 708 4.86 -39.73 -11.65
N LEU A 709 5.27 -38.46 -11.75
CA LEU A 709 5.91 -37.72 -10.65
C LEU A 709 4.94 -37.34 -9.52
N VAL A 710 3.63 -37.41 -9.78
CA VAL A 710 2.59 -37.10 -8.79
C VAL A 710 2.30 -38.32 -7.91
N VAL A 711 2.88 -38.32 -6.70
CA VAL A 711 2.77 -39.45 -5.74
C VAL A 711 1.64 -39.22 -4.73
N TYR A 712 1.77 -38.19 -3.89
CA TYR A 712 0.78 -37.83 -2.86
C TYR A 712 -0.19 -36.80 -3.41
N CYS A 713 0.11 -35.50 -3.35
CA CYS A 713 -0.73 -34.34 -3.69
C CYS A 713 -1.46 -34.41 -5.06
N ARG A 714 -2.41 -35.32 -5.24
CA ARG A 714 -3.18 -35.57 -6.46
C ARG A 714 -4.40 -34.64 -6.49
N PRO A 715 -4.46 -33.64 -7.38
CA PRO A 715 -5.61 -32.76 -7.47
C PRO A 715 -6.82 -33.52 -8.00
N VAL A 716 -7.91 -33.53 -7.22
CA VAL A 716 -9.21 -34.07 -7.61
C VAL A 716 -10.32 -33.05 -7.36
N PRO A 717 -11.45 -33.10 -8.10
CA PRO A 717 -12.62 -32.31 -7.77
C PRO A 717 -13.05 -32.58 -6.33
N PHE A 718 -13.37 -31.51 -5.60
CA PHE A 718 -13.87 -31.62 -4.23
C PHE A 718 -15.24 -32.30 -4.23
N ASP A 719 -15.39 -33.32 -3.38
CA ASP A 719 -16.60 -34.12 -3.25
C ASP A 719 -16.96 -34.24 -1.76
N GLU A 720 -18.03 -33.53 -1.37
CA GLU A 720 -18.46 -33.42 0.02
C GLU A 720 -19.02 -34.73 0.57
N ASP A 721 -19.48 -35.65 -0.30
CA ASP A 721 -20.11 -36.91 0.08
C ASP A 721 -19.08 -38.01 0.39
N LYS A 722 -17.82 -37.82 -0.02
CA LYS A 722 -16.72 -38.75 0.30
C LYS A 722 -16.17 -38.54 1.72
N ILE A 723 -16.40 -37.38 2.33
CA ILE A 723 -15.84 -37.01 3.63
C ILE A 723 -16.29 -38.01 4.70
N GLY A 724 -15.32 -38.59 5.43
CA GLY A 724 -15.59 -39.57 6.49
C GLY A 724 -15.96 -40.98 5.98
N THR A 725 -15.81 -41.26 4.68
CA THR A 725 -16.08 -42.58 4.10
C THR A 725 -14.79 -43.29 3.67
N ASP A 726 -14.86 -44.60 3.40
CA ASP A 726 -13.74 -45.38 2.86
C ASP A 726 -13.32 -44.95 1.45
N LYS A 727 -14.13 -44.13 0.76
CA LYS A 727 -13.81 -43.58 -0.55
C LYS A 727 -12.86 -42.38 -0.49
N ALA A 728 -12.63 -41.80 0.70
CA ALA A 728 -11.68 -40.71 0.88
C ALA A 728 -10.24 -41.25 0.80
N CYS A 729 -9.50 -40.84 -0.23
CA CYS A 729 -8.10 -41.22 -0.38
C CYS A 729 -7.19 -40.13 0.18
N TYR A 730 -6.30 -40.48 1.13
CA TYR A 730 -5.37 -39.54 1.77
C TYR A 730 -4.37 -38.89 0.80
N ARG A 731 -4.13 -39.50 -0.37
CA ARG A 731 -3.28 -38.93 -1.42
C ARG A 731 -4.02 -37.83 -2.20
N ASP A 732 -5.35 -37.90 -2.27
CA ASP A 732 -6.11 -36.92 -3.03
C ASP A 732 -6.23 -35.59 -2.27
N MET A 733 -6.19 -34.49 -3.01
CA MET A 733 -6.34 -33.14 -2.46
C MET A 733 -7.18 -32.27 -3.38
N SER A 734 -7.72 -31.19 -2.82
CA SER A 734 -8.53 -30.22 -3.56
C SER A 734 -8.03 -28.79 -3.36
N SER A 735 -8.17 -27.96 -4.38
CA SER A 735 -7.84 -26.53 -4.34
C SER A 735 -9.11 -25.69 -4.44
N PHE A 736 -9.16 -24.59 -3.69
CA PHE A 736 -10.31 -23.72 -3.55
C PHE A 736 -9.88 -22.26 -3.69
N PRO A 737 -10.49 -21.47 -4.58
CA PRO A 737 -10.36 -20.02 -4.46
C PRO A 737 -10.99 -19.57 -3.14
N GLU A 738 -10.52 -18.45 -2.57
CA GLU A 738 -10.98 -17.93 -1.26
C GLU A 738 -12.51 -17.89 -1.16
N THR A 739 -13.19 -17.41 -2.21
CA THR A 739 -14.66 -17.26 -2.29
C THR A 739 -15.41 -18.59 -2.19
N LYS A 740 -14.78 -19.68 -2.63
CA LYS A 740 -15.33 -21.03 -2.50
C LYS A 740 -14.99 -21.63 -1.15
N ALA A 741 -13.78 -21.38 -0.64
CA ALA A 741 -13.35 -21.86 0.67
C ALA A 741 -14.23 -21.30 1.80
N GLU A 742 -14.60 -20.02 1.75
CA GLU A 742 -15.52 -19.36 2.70
C GLU A 742 -16.90 -20.03 2.80
N LYS A 743 -17.37 -20.67 1.71
CA LYS A 743 -18.63 -21.44 1.71
C LYS A 743 -18.53 -22.74 2.51
N TYR A 744 -17.32 -23.21 2.81
CA TYR A 744 -17.06 -24.38 3.65
C TYR A 744 -16.52 -23.99 5.03
N ALA A 745 -15.71 -22.93 5.12
CA ALA A 745 -15.16 -22.37 6.35
C ALA A 745 -16.14 -21.39 7.02
N ASN A 746 -17.32 -21.90 7.40
CA ASN A 746 -18.33 -21.12 8.12
C ASN A 746 -19.07 -22.00 9.15
N ARG A 747 -19.94 -21.39 9.94
CA ARG A 747 -20.69 -22.06 11.03
C ARG A 747 -21.48 -23.30 10.60
N SER A 748 -21.90 -23.40 9.34
CA SER A 748 -22.72 -24.53 8.88
C SER A 748 -21.90 -25.73 8.40
N LYS A 749 -20.74 -25.50 7.80
CA LYS A 749 -19.93 -26.53 7.13
C LYS A 749 -18.53 -26.71 7.73
N GLY A 750 -18.10 -25.82 8.62
CA GLY A 750 -16.74 -25.78 9.17
C GLY A 750 -16.30 -27.08 9.79
N LYS A 751 -17.18 -27.71 10.59
CA LYS A 751 -16.93 -29.02 11.20
C LYS A 751 -16.69 -30.13 10.15
N LYS A 752 -17.46 -30.15 9.07
CA LYS A 752 -17.31 -31.13 7.99
C LYS A 752 -16.04 -30.86 7.17
N PHE A 753 -15.69 -29.59 6.97
CA PHE A 753 -14.44 -29.21 6.32
C PHE A 753 -13.22 -29.57 7.17
N LEU A 754 -13.29 -29.42 8.49
CA LEU A 754 -12.28 -29.90 9.43
C LEU A 754 -12.12 -31.43 9.35
N GLN A 755 -13.22 -32.18 9.27
CA GLN A 755 -13.18 -33.64 9.09
C GLN A 755 -12.47 -34.04 7.79
N TYR A 756 -12.71 -33.32 6.68
CA TYR A 756 -11.98 -33.51 5.43
C TYR A 756 -10.46 -33.26 5.62
N ASN A 757 -10.12 -32.15 6.26
CA ASN A 757 -8.73 -31.73 6.43
C ASN A 757 -7.92 -32.61 7.39
N ARG A 758 -8.55 -33.38 8.29
CA ARG A 758 -7.83 -34.36 9.12
C ARG A 758 -7.14 -35.44 8.28
N ARG A 759 -7.73 -35.81 7.13
CA ARG A 759 -7.27 -36.93 6.29
C ARG A 759 -6.64 -36.49 4.97
N GLN A 760 -7.09 -35.37 4.40
CA GLN A 760 -6.69 -34.89 3.08
C GLN A 760 -6.17 -33.46 3.15
N LEU A 761 -5.39 -33.05 2.15
CA LEU A 761 -4.91 -31.67 2.04
C LEU A 761 -5.95 -30.79 1.32
N SER A 762 -6.20 -29.59 1.83
CA SER A 762 -6.82 -28.50 1.07
C SER A 762 -5.81 -27.41 0.78
N ARG A 763 -5.87 -26.85 -0.43
CA ARG A 763 -5.17 -25.61 -0.79
C ARG A 763 -6.17 -24.49 -1.02
N ILE A 764 -6.01 -23.38 -0.32
CA ILE A 764 -6.77 -22.16 -0.56
C ILE A 764 -5.84 -21.17 -1.24
N TYR A 765 -6.35 -20.39 -2.18
CA TYR A 765 -5.59 -19.35 -2.86
C TYR A 765 -6.47 -18.10 -3.09
N PRO A 766 -5.86 -16.91 -3.27
CA PRO A 766 -6.58 -15.67 -3.45
C PRO A 766 -7.47 -15.70 -4.70
N LYS A 767 -8.58 -14.95 -4.69
CA LYS A 767 -9.41 -14.79 -5.90
C LYS A 767 -8.67 -13.97 -6.97
N GLY A 768 -8.94 -14.27 -8.25
CA GLY A 768 -8.26 -13.62 -9.38
C GLY A 768 -8.47 -12.10 -9.48
N GLN A 769 -9.55 -11.57 -8.91
CA GLN A 769 -9.82 -10.12 -8.88
C GLN A 769 -8.86 -9.34 -7.96
N ARG A 770 -8.03 -10.01 -7.14
CA ARG A 770 -6.99 -9.37 -6.30
C ARG A 770 -5.74 -9.07 -7.11
N LEU A 771 -5.90 -8.22 -8.12
CA LEU A 771 -4.77 -7.82 -8.97
C LEU A 771 -3.69 -7.07 -8.22
N ASP A 772 -4.04 -6.42 -7.11
CA ASP A 772 -3.12 -5.70 -6.24
C ASP A 772 -2.27 -6.66 -5.38
N SER A 773 -2.44 -7.97 -5.57
CA SER A 773 -1.83 -9.02 -4.77
C SER A 773 -2.22 -8.94 -3.29
N SER A 774 -3.34 -8.30 -2.93
CA SER A 774 -3.87 -8.34 -1.57
C SER A 774 -4.14 -9.78 -1.10
N ASN A 775 -4.11 -10.02 0.20
CA ASN A 775 -4.44 -11.32 0.78
C ASN A 775 -5.81 -11.35 1.45
N TYR A 776 -6.38 -12.54 1.53
CA TYR A 776 -7.56 -12.85 2.35
C TYR A 776 -7.15 -13.20 3.80
N ASP A 777 -8.09 -13.17 4.74
CA ASP A 777 -7.82 -13.57 6.13
C ASP A 777 -7.60 -15.10 6.22
N PRO A 778 -6.42 -15.57 6.68
CA PRO A 778 -6.14 -16.99 6.76
C PRO A 778 -6.80 -17.69 7.96
N LEU A 779 -7.23 -16.96 9.00
CA LEU A 779 -7.71 -17.54 10.26
C LEU A 779 -8.92 -18.47 10.09
N PRO A 780 -9.98 -18.11 9.32
CA PRO A 780 -11.12 -19.01 9.08
C PRO A 780 -10.73 -20.33 8.40
N MET A 781 -9.69 -20.29 7.56
CA MET A 781 -9.20 -21.46 6.84
C MET A 781 -8.38 -22.37 7.76
N TRP A 782 -7.48 -21.79 8.56
CA TRP A 782 -6.65 -22.53 9.50
C TRP A 782 -7.45 -23.18 10.62
N ILE A 783 -8.45 -22.50 11.21
CA ILE A 783 -9.29 -23.10 12.27
C ILE A 783 -10.14 -24.27 11.76
N CYS A 784 -10.45 -24.29 10.46
CA CYS A 784 -11.08 -25.44 9.80
C CYS A 784 -10.06 -26.51 9.35
N GLY A 785 -8.82 -26.44 9.81
CA GLY A 785 -7.77 -27.44 9.58
C GLY A 785 -7.08 -27.36 8.22
N SER A 786 -7.38 -26.35 7.40
CA SER A 786 -6.73 -26.25 6.09
C SER A 786 -5.23 -26.01 6.22
N GLN A 787 -4.45 -26.76 5.45
CA GLN A 787 -3.00 -26.84 5.58
C GLN A 787 -2.30 -25.85 4.65
N LEU A 788 -2.73 -25.78 3.38
CA LEU A 788 -2.05 -25.02 2.33
C LEU A 788 -2.79 -23.72 2.04
N VAL A 789 -2.83 -22.82 3.01
CA VAL A 789 -3.44 -21.49 2.88
C VAL A 789 -2.44 -20.58 2.17
N ALA A 790 -2.53 -20.50 0.84
CA ALA A 790 -1.56 -19.83 0.00
C ALA A 790 -1.80 -18.31 -0.05
N LEU A 791 -0.77 -17.54 0.29
CA LEU A 791 -0.80 -16.07 0.31
C LEU A 791 0.22 -15.49 -0.68
N ASN A 792 -0.02 -14.26 -1.13
CA ASN A 792 0.93 -13.45 -1.89
C ASN A 792 2.01 -12.92 -0.92
N PHE A 793 3.19 -13.53 -0.93
CA PHE A 793 4.28 -13.27 0.02
C PHE A 793 4.94 -11.90 -0.16
N GLN A 794 4.83 -11.32 -1.35
CA GLN A 794 5.34 -9.99 -1.67
C GLN A 794 4.51 -8.86 -1.03
N THR A 795 3.30 -9.15 -0.53
CA THR A 795 2.38 -8.14 -0.02
C THR A 795 2.51 -8.01 1.52
N PRO A 796 2.92 -6.84 2.04
CA PRO A 796 3.15 -6.63 3.47
C PRO A 796 1.86 -6.29 4.24
N ASP A 797 0.84 -7.14 4.13
CA ASP A 797 -0.47 -6.94 4.76
C ASP A 797 -0.65 -7.77 6.06
N LYS A 798 -1.76 -7.54 6.76
CA LYS A 798 -2.08 -8.23 8.02
C LYS A 798 -2.08 -9.77 7.86
N PRO A 799 -2.68 -10.37 6.81
CA PRO A 799 -2.58 -11.81 6.55
C PRO A 799 -1.14 -12.34 6.52
N MET A 800 -0.22 -11.68 5.81
CA MET A 800 1.18 -12.12 5.78
C MET A 800 1.88 -11.98 7.13
N GLN A 801 1.53 -10.97 7.91
CA GLN A 801 2.05 -10.78 9.27
C GLN A 801 1.54 -11.88 10.22
N LEU A 802 0.28 -12.30 10.09
CA LEU A 802 -0.28 -13.45 10.82
C LEU A 802 0.38 -14.77 10.39
N ASN A 803 0.64 -14.95 9.10
CA ASN A 803 1.35 -16.12 8.58
C ASN A 803 2.76 -16.23 9.17
N GLN A 804 3.54 -15.15 9.16
CA GLN A 804 4.87 -15.14 9.76
C GLN A 804 4.82 -15.36 11.29
N ALA A 805 3.79 -14.86 11.98
CA ALA A 805 3.59 -15.10 13.40
C ALA A 805 3.26 -16.57 13.72
N LEU A 806 2.39 -17.22 12.94
CA LEU A 806 2.09 -18.63 13.09
C LEU A 806 3.35 -19.49 12.88
N PHE A 807 4.07 -19.27 11.77
CA PHE A 807 5.24 -20.06 11.41
C PHE A 807 6.52 -19.68 12.16
N MET A 808 6.47 -18.69 13.05
CA MET A 808 7.51 -18.51 14.07
C MET A 808 7.54 -19.72 15.02
N LEU A 809 6.38 -20.36 15.27
CA LEU A 809 6.32 -21.63 15.99
C LEU A 809 7.07 -22.71 15.20
N GLY A 810 7.84 -23.54 15.90
CA GLY A 810 8.64 -24.57 15.25
C GLY A 810 9.81 -23.98 14.45
N GLY A 811 10.29 -22.80 14.83
CA GLY A 811 11.53 -22.19 14.33
C GLY A 811 11.57 -21.91 12.84
N ARG A 812 10.45 -21.42 12.27
CA ARG A 812 10.33 -21.10 10.83
C ARG A 812 10.60 -22.31 9.92
N SER A 813 10.38 -23.51 10.44
CA SER A 813 10.43 -24.75 9.66
C SER A 813 9.38 -24.81 8.55
N GLY A 814 8.32 -24.00 8.67
CA GLY A 814 7.19 -23.95 7.75
C GLY A 814 6.13 -25.03 7.99
N TYR A 815 6.28 -25.82 9.06
CA TYR A 815 5.33 -26.83 9.51
C TYR A 815 4.99 -26.56 10.99
N VAL A 816 3.70 -26.38 11.29
CA VAL A 816 3.21 -26.23 12.67
C VAL A 816 2.13 -27.25 12.89
N LEU A 817 2.30 -28.10 13.91
CA LEU A 817 1.33 -29.13 14.27
C LEU A 817 0.03 -28.46 14.72
N GLN A 818 -1.10 -28.90 14.18
CA GLN A 818 -2.41 -28.40 14.60
C GLN A 818 -2.69 -28.80 16.07
N PRO A 819 -3.30 -27.93 16.87
CA PRO A 819 -3.69 -28.22 18.25
C PRO A 819 -4.50 -29.51 18.41
N ASP A 820 -4.32 -30.21 19.52
CA ASP A 820 -5.02 -31.46 19.83
C ASP A 820 -6.55 -31.34 19.73
N ILE A 821 -7.10 -30.20 20.17
CA ILE A 821 -8.54 -29.94 20.12
C ILE A 821 -9.10 -30.01 18.69
N MET A 822 -8.30 -29.66 17.66
CA MET A 822 -8.74 -29.73 16.27
C MET A 822 -8.88 -31.17 15.75
N ARG A 823 -8.29 -32.15 16.44
CA ARG A 823 -8.44 -33.58 16.16
C ARG A 823 -9.68 -34.19 16.82
N ASP A 824 -10.24 -33.53 17.83
CA ASP A 824 -11.43 -34.02 18.55
C ASP A 824 -12.70 -33.96 17.70
N GLU A 825 -13.47 -35.06 17.62
CA GLU A 825 -14.69 -35.15 16.81
C GLU A 825 -15.83 -34.22 17.27
N THR A 826 -15.80 -33.76 18.52
CA THR A 826 -16.81 -32.88 19.08
C THR A 826 -16.49 -31.40 18.87
N PHE A 827 -15.23 -31.06 18.57
CA PHE A 827 -14.82 -29.69 18.30
C PHE A 827 -15.53 -29.09 17.08
N ASP A 828 -15.99 -27.85 17.24
CA ASP A 828 -16.55 -27.01 16.20
C ASP A 828 -15.82 -25.65 16.23
N PRO A 829 -15.12 -25.27 15.16
CA PRO A 829 -14.40 -24.00 15.05
C PRO A 829 -15.22 -22.76 15.41
N PHE A 830 -16.54 -22.80 15.22
CA PHE A 830 -17.44 -21.66 15.36
C PHE A 830 -18.34 -21.73 16.60
N ASP A 831 -18.21 -22.76 17.44
CA ASP A 831 -18.93 -22.89 18.70
C ASP A 831 -17.96 -23.00 19.88
N LYS A 832 -17.90 -21.94 20.70
CA LYS A 832 -17.06 -21.90 21.91
C LYS A 832 -17.39 -23.01 22.92
N ASN A 833 -18.61 -23.53 22.92
CA ASN A 833 -19.01 -24.60 23.85
C ASN A 833 -18.37 -25.96 23.50
N SER A 834 -17.77 -26.07 22.31
CA SER A 834 -17.07 -27.28 21.86
C SER A 834 -15.65 -27.42 22.46
N LEU A 835 -15.12 -26.38 23.10
CA LEU A 835 -13.76 -26.30 23.69
C LEU A 835 -13.64 -27.08 25.02
N LYS A 836 -13.94 -28.38 25.02
CA LYS A 836 -13.98 -29.18 26.26
C LYS A 836 -12.61 -29.46 26.89
N MET A 837 -11.56 -29.51 26.07
CA MET A 837 -10.19 -29.86 26.49
C MET A 837 -9.26 -28.65 26.63
N VAL A 838 -9.77 -27.45 26.37
CA VAL A 838 -8.97 -26.21 26.37
C VAL A 838 -9.40 -25.34 27.55
N GLU A 839 -8.44 -24.88 28.33
CA GLU A 839 -8.72 -23.96 29.43
C GLU A 839 -8.70 -22.52 28.92
N PRO A 840 -9.79 -21.75 29.13
CA PRO A 840 -9.81 -20.34 28.76
C PRO A 840 -8.85 -19.54 29.64
N ILE A 841 -8.23 -18.53 29.06
CA ILE A 841 -7.33 -17.61 29.76
C ILE A 841 -7.82 -16.17 29.62
N THR A 842 -7.42 -15.34 30.58
CA THR A 842 -7.57 -13.90 30.49
C THR A 842 -6.17 -13.29 30.42
N VAL A 843 -5.89 -12.57 29.34
CA VAL A 843 -4.67 -11.80 29.16
C VAL A 843 -4.94 -10.37 29.61
N GLN A 844 -4.17 -9.91 30.58
CA GLN A 844 -4.28 -8.55 31.12
C GLN A 844 -3.00 -7.78 30.84
N LEU A 845 -3.15 -6.64 30.19
CA LEU A 845 -2.11 -5.63 30.11
C LEU A 845 -2.43 -4.62 31.21
N GLN A 846 -1.87 -4.85 32.39
CA GLN A 846 -2.35 -4.25 33.65
C GLN A 846 -1.31 -3.35 34.32
N ALA A 847 -1.83 -2.23 34.84
CA ALA A 847 -1.38 -1.55 36.06
C ALA A 847 -2.28 -2.01 37.24
N THR A 848 -1.75 -2.76 38.21
CA THR A 848 -2.53 -3.24 39.36
C THR A 848 -2.68 -2.11 40.38
N TRP A 849 -3.92 -1.70 40.67
CA TRP A 849 -4.25 -0.82 41.80
C TRP A 849 -4.37 -1.66 43.07
N LEU A 850 -3.30 -1.74 43.86
CA LEU A 850 -3.39 -1.89 45.30
C LEU A 850 -2.16 -1.17 45.89
N ASP A 851 -2.42 -0.18 46.73
CA ASP A 851 -1.50 0.77 47.37
C ASP A 851 -1.07 2.03 46.61
N LEU A 852 -1.37 3.17 47.26
CA LEU A 852 -1.13 4.58 46.91
C LEU A 852 0.37 4.96 46.85
N THR A 853 1.28 4.05 46.50
CA THR A 853 2.73 4.32 46.63
C THR A 853 3.63 3.89 45.47
N LEU A 854 3.13 3.54 44.28
CA LEU A 854 4.00 3.34 43.10
C LEU A 854 3.35 3.83 41.80
N PHE A 855 3.65 5.07 41.44
CA PHE A 855 3.43 5.69 40.12
C PHE A 855 4.17 4.97 38.96
N LEU A 856 4.89 3.87 39.24
CA LEU A 856 5.80 3.16 38.33
C LEU A 856 5.21 1.89 37.69
N ARG A 857 3.96 1.50 37.99
CA ARG A 857 3.28 0.35 37.34
C ARG A 857 2.52 0.70 36.06
N GLN A 858 2.84 1.84 35.42
CA GLN A 858 2.07 2.42 34.31
C GLN A 858 2.93 2.62 33.07
N ILE A 859 3.38 1.56 32.40
CA ILE A 859 4.15 1.79 31.17
C ILE A 859 3.78 0.76 30.10
N LEU A 860 2.90 1.17 29.18
CA LEU A 860 3.17 0.98 27.77
C LEU A 860 4.09 2.15 27.42
N ALA A 861 5.32 1.86 27.01
CA ALA A 861 6.21 2.86 26.42
C ALA A 861 6.82 2.27 25.17
N ALA A 862 7.33 3.13 24.31
CA ALA A 862 8.13 2.70 23.18
C ALA A 862 9.52 3.31 23.24
N ARG A 863 10.44 2.72 22.50
CA ARG A 863 11.70 3.35 22.12
C ARG A 863 11.83 3.28 20.61
N HIS A 864 12.42 4.32 20.01
CA HIS A 864 12.89 4.34 18.63
C HIS A 864 11.82 3.95 17.60
N LEU A 865 10.60 4.50 17.73
CA LEU A 865 9.58 4.29 16.71
C LEU A 865 10.04 4.89 15.37
N PRO A 866 9.78 4.21 14.24
CA PRO A 866 10.16 4.72 12.94
C PRO A 866 9.40 6.02 12.64
N LYS A 867 10.05 6.90 11.88
CA LYS A 867 9.48 8.16 11.43
C LYS A 867 8.87 7.99 10.03
N ASN A 868 7.68 8.52 9.81
CA ASN A 868 7.04 8.54 8.50
C ASN A 868 7.12 9.97 7.93
N GLY A 869 8.09 10.23 7.05
CA GLY A 869 8.32 11.55 6.46
C GLY A 869 9.00 12.56 7.41
N ARG A 870 8.65 13.85 7.27
CA ARG A 870 9.39 14.97 7.91
C ARG A 870 8.89 15.34 9.30
N SER A 871 7.63 15.07 9.63
CA SER A 871 7.02 15.38 10.93
C SER A 871 7.46 14.42 12.03
N ILE A 872 7.49 14.89 13.27
CA ILE A 872 7.59 14.00 14.43
C ILE A 872 6.26 13.26 14.57
N VAL A 873 6.33 11.96 14.79
CA VAL A 873 5.16 11.09 14.87
C VAL A 873 4.38 11.36 16.16
N CYS A 874 3.05 11.26 16.07
CA CYS A 874 2.14 11.29 17.21
C CYS A 874 1.60 9.87 17.45
N PRO A 875 2.31 9.00 18.20
CA PRO A 875 2.02 7.59 18.15
C PRO A 875 0.89 7.15 19.10
N PHE A 876 0.19 6.11 18.69
CA PHE A 876 -0.67 5.30 19.55
C PHE A 876 -0.51 3.82 19.21
N VAL A 877 -0.84 2.95 20.17
CA VAL A 877 -0.72 1.50 20.01
C VAL A 877 -2.12 0.88 19.98
N GLU A 878 -2.42 0.11 18.93
CA GLU A 878 -3.54 -0.82 18.89
C GLU A 878 -3.06 -2.21 19.31
N VAL A 879 -3.79 -2.83 20.23
CA VAL A 879 -3.59 -4.22 20.66
C VAL A 879 -4.83 -5.02 20.28
N GLU A 880 -4.63 -6.07 19.48
CA GLU A 880 -5.67 -6.92 18.94
C GLU A 880 -5.42 -8.39 19.32
N VAL A 881 -6.46 -9.08 19.75
CA VAL A 881 -6.51 -10.55 19.75
C VAL A 881 -7.12 -11.01 18.43
N CYS A 882 -6.37 -11.81 17.69
CA CYS A 882 -6.82 -12.45 16.45
C CYS A 882 -6.91 -13.97 16.67
N GLY A 883 -8.02 -14.60 16.31
CA GLY A 883 -8.21 -16.05 16.44
C GLY A 883 -9.58 -16.45 15.91
N SER A 884 -10.30 -17.28 16.66
CA SER A 884 -11.71 -17.57 16.40
C SER A 884 -12.58 -16.30 16.53
N GLU A 885 -13.71 -16.25 15.82
CA GLU A 885 -14.64 -15.11 15.86
C GLU A 885 -15.04 -14.69 17.29
N TYR A 886 -15.18 -15.67 18.20
CA TYR A 886 -15.58 -15.44 19.59
C TYR A 886 -14.45 -14.94 20.52
N ASP A 887 -13.20 -14.94 20.06
CA ASP A 887 -12.03 -14.45 20.80
C ASP A 887 -11.52 -13.08 20.27
N ASN A 888 -11.95 -12.69 19.07
CA ASN A 888 -11.50 -11.46 18.42
C ASN A 888 -11.90 -10.21 19.21
N SER A 889 -10.91 -9.38 19.55
CA SER A 889 -11.11 -8.15 20.30
C SER A 889 -9.97 -7.16 20.04
N LYS A 890 -10.24 -5.85 20.16
CA LYS A 890 -9.28 -4.77 19.90
C LYS A 890 -9.40 -3.68 20.97
N ASN A 891 -8.26 -3.17 21.43
CA ASN A 891 -8.17 -1.97 22.25
C ASN A 891 -7.06 -1.06 21.70
N LYS A 892 -7.15 0.24 21.97
CA LYS A 892 -6.11 1.21 21.56
C LYS A 892 -5.78 2.17 22.69
N THR A 893 -4.53 2.65 22.71
CA THR A 893 -4.09 3.70 23.63
C THR A 893 -4.57 5.07 23.15
N ASP A 894 -4.42 6.07 24.03
CA ASP A 894 -4.47 7.47 23.61
C ASP A 894 -3.26 7.82 22.74
N VAL A 895 -3.31 8.97 22.08
CA VAL A 895 -2.24 9.48 21.21
C VAL A 895 -1.26 10.31 22.03
N VAL A 896 0.04 10.03 21.87
CA VAL A 896 1.11 10.87 22.42
C VAL A 896 1.51 11.89 21.37
N ALA A 897 1.51 13.17 21.70
CA ALA A 897 1.88 14.22 20.75
C ALA A 897 3.41 14.31 20.58
N ASP A 898 3.86 14.43 19.32
CA ASP A 898 5.22 14.79 18.92
C ASP A 898 6.35 14.02 19.65
N ASN A 899 6.18 12.70 19.84
CA ASN A 899 7.21 11.86 20.46
C ASN A 899 7.21 10.43 19.91
N GLY A 900 8.08 10.15 18.94
CA GLY A 900 8.40 8.77 18.51
C GLY A 900 9.61 8.14 19.19
N PHE A 901 10.44 8.93 19.88
CA PHE A 901 11.72 8.45 20.39
C PHE A 901 11.58 7.66 21.70
N ASN A 902 10.74 8.15 22.61
CA ASN A 902 10.51 7.53 23.92
C ASN A 902 9.09 7.80 24.49
N PRO A 903 8.00 7.61 23.72
CA PRO A 903 6.65 7.87 24.21
C PRO A 903 6.28 6.96 25.37
N VAL A 904 5.47 7.50 26.29
CA VAL A 904 4.89 6.78 27.43
C VAL A 904 3.38 7.02 27.42
N TRP A 905 2.61 5.94 27.48
CA TRP A 905 1.16 5.98 27.53
C TRP A 905 0.64 5.71 28.93
N LEU A 906 -0.16 6.63 29.46
CA LEU A 906 -0.90 6.48 30.72
C LEU A 906 -2.20 5.70 30.45
N MET A 907 -2.13 4.38 30.43
CA MET A 907 -3.25 3.55 29.99
C MET A 907 -4.26 3.19 31.10
N LYS A 908 -5.50 2.91 30.67
CA LYS A 908 -6.43 2.02 31.38
C LYS A 908 -6.08 0.57 31.06
N GLN A 909 -6.31 -0.33 32.01
CA GLN A 909 -6.06 -1.78 31.85
C GLN A 909 -6.76 -2.33 30.59
N PHE A 910 -6.02 -3.06 29.74
CA PHE A 910 -6.63 -3.87 28.68
C PHE A 910 -6.81 -5.29 29.18
N VAL A 911 -8.02 -5.81 29.04
CA VAL A 911 -8.39 -7.17 29.44
C VAL A 911 -8.93 -7.89 28.21
N PHE A 912 -8.37 -9.04 27.91
CA PHE A 912 -8.76 -9.88 26.78
C PHE A 912 -9.09 -11.28 27.28
N ASP A 913 -10.35 -11.70 27.15
CA ASP A 913 -10.78 -13.06 27.48
C ASP A 913 -10.66 -13.94 26.24
N ILE A 914 -9.84 -14.99 26.33
CA ILE A 914 -9.50 -15.87 25.21
C ILE A 914 -9.97 -17.29 25.56
N ASN A 915 -10.97 -17.77 24.83
CA ASN A 915 -11.55 -19.09 25.03
C ASN A 915 -10.65 -20.19 24.44
N ASN A 916 -10.02 -19.94 23.28
CA ASN A 916 -9.12 -20.89 22.63
C ASN A 916 -7.68 -20.36 22.51
N PRO A 917 -6.88 -20.36 23.60
CA PRO A 917 -5.48 -19.89 23.57
C PRO A 917 -4.56 -20.68 22.64
N GLU A 918 -4.93 -21.91 22.27
CA GLU A 918 -4.17 -22.75 21.32
C GLU A 918 -4.27 -22.22 19.87
N PHE A 919 -5.27 -21.39 19.56
CA PHE A 919 -5.44 -20.72 18.27
C PHE A 919 -5.82 -19.24 18.46
N ALA A 920 -4.91 -18.51 19.10
CA ALA A 920 -5.04 -17.06 19.26
C ALA A 920 -3.68 -16.38 19.10
N PHE A 921 -3.71 -15.15 18.61
CA PHE A 921 -2.55 -14.29 18.39
C PHE A 921 -2.77 -12.96 19.10
N LEU A 922 -1.75 -12.46 19.78
CA LEU A 922 -1.71 -11.11 20.32
C LEU A 922 -0.90 -10.23 19.37
N ARG A 923 -1.54 -9.23 18.81
CA ARG A 923 -1.00 -8.34 17.79
C ARG A 923 -0.91 -6.92 18.33
N PHE A 924 0.28 -6.34 18.24
CA PHE A 924 0.56 -4.94 18.55
C PHE A 924 0.80 -4.20 17.23
N VAL A 925 0.09 -3.11 17.01
CA VAL A 925 0.32 -2.22 15.86
C VAL A 925 0.51 -0.82 16.37
N VAL A 926 1.62 -0.21 16.00
CA VAL A 926 1.91 1.19 16.30
C VAL A 926 1.48 2.00 15.08
N TYR A 927 0.63 2.98 15.32
CA TYR A 927 0.18 3.94 14.35
C TYR A 927 0.66 5.33 14.75
N GLU A 928 0.80 6.23 13.79
CA GLU A 928 0.76 7.67 14.04
C GLU A 928 -0.64 8.21 13.71
N GLU A 929 -1.11 9.17 14.51
CA GLU A 929 -2.19 10.05 14.08
C GLU A 929 -1.57 11.24 13.34
N ASP A 930 -1.86 11.37 12.05
CA ASP A 930 -1.37 12.51 11.28
C ASP A 930 -2.18 13.79 11.56
N MET A 931 -1.79 14.90 10.92
CA MET A 931 -2.47 16.20 11.07
C MET A 931 -3.93 16.20 10.59
N PHE A 932 -4.38 15.13 9.92
CA PHE A 932 -5.75 14.95 9.43
C PHE A 932 -6.56 13.97 10.29
N SER A 933 -6.01 13.52 11.42
CA SER A 933 -6.58 12.47 12.26
C SER A 933 -6.74 11.13 11.55
N ASP A 934 -5.97 10.88 10.49
CA ASP A 934 -5.90 9.58 9.85
C ASP A 934 -4.79 8.74 10.50
N PRO A 935 -5.05 7.47 10.83
CA PRO A 935 -4.05 6.57 11.40
C PRO A 935 -3.14 6.03 10.29
N ASN A 936 -1.83 6.30 10.37
CA ASN A 936 -0.83 5.75 9.46
C ASN A 936 0.02 4.69 10.16
N PHE A 937 0.27 3.56 9.50
CA PHE A 937 1.05 2.45 10.05
C PHE A 937 2.52 2.87 10.27
N LEU A 938 3.06 2.59 11.45
CA LEU A 938 4.49 2.75 11.75
C LEU A 938 5.20 1.40 11.89
N ALA A 939 4.67 0.52 12.74
CA ALA A 939 5.32 -0.74 13.07
C ALA A 939 4.32 -1.77 13.60
N GLN A 940 4.70 -3.05 13.64
CA GLN A 940 3.88 -4.11 14.24
C GLN A 940 4.71 -5.21 14.89
N ALA A 941 4.09 -5.95 15.80
CA ALA A 941 4.58 -7.23 16.28
C ALA A 941 3.40 -8.16 16.57
N THR A 942 3.45 -9.39 16.08
CA THR A 942 2.35 -10.37 16.25
C THR A 942 2.92 -11.67 16.81
N PHE A 943 2.32 -12.19 17.89
CA PHE A 943 2.81 -13.37 18.60
C PHE A 943 1.67 -14.37 18.86
N PRO A 944 1.90 -15.69 18.72
CA PRO A 944 0.98 -16.71 19.20
C PRO A 944 0.82 -16.63 20.72
N VAL A 945 -0.42 -16.65 21.22
CA VAL A 945 -0.74 -16.46 22.63
C VAL A 945 -0.10 -17.53 23.53
N LYS A 946 -0.07 -18.79 23.07
CA LYS A 946 0.60 -19.91 23.76
C LYS A 946 2.09 -19.67 24.05
N GLY A 947 2.73 -18.78 23.28
CA GLY A 947 4.14 -18.45 23.39
C GLY A 947 4.48 -17.28 24.32
N LEU A 948 3.47 -16.60 24.90
CA LEU A 948 3.67 -15.40 25.68
C LEU A 948 4.20 -15.67 27.09
N LYS A 949 5.18 -14.87 27.51
CA LYS A 949 5.70 -14.80 28.88
C LYS A 949 5.01 -13.69 29.66
N THR A 950 5.08 -13.74 30.99
CA THR A 950 4.47 -12.76 31.90
C THR A 950 5.50 -11.80 32.50
N GLY A 951 5.04 -10.70 33.11
CA GLY A 951 5.85 -9.65 33.72
C GLY A 951 6.10 -8.45 32.81
N TYR A 952 7.17 -7.69 33.08
CA TYR A 952 7.61 -6.56 32.27
C TYR A 952 8.37 -7.05 31.03
N ARG A 953 7.77 -7.01 29.84
CA ARG A 953 8.35 -7.59 28.63
C ARG A 953 8.59 -6.58 27.52
N SER A 954 9.67 -6.80 26.80
CA SER A 954 9.91 -6.13 25.53
C SER A 954 9.04 -6.75 24.44
N VAL A 955 8.49 -5.91 23.59
CA VAL A 955 7.86 -6.27 22.32
C VAL A 955 8.70 -5.65 21.21
N PRO A 956 9.71 -6.37 20.69
CA PRO A 956 10.49 -5.92 19.55
C PRO A 956 9.58 -5.71 18.35
N LEU A 957 9.64 -4.51 17.76
CA LEU A 957 8.78 -4.11 16.65
C LEU A 957 9.40 -4.47 15.31
N LYS A 958 8.53 -4.69 14.34
CA LYS A 958 8.87 -5.06 12.96
C LYS A 958 8.20 -4.09 11.98
N ASN A 959 8.77 -3.98 10.78
CA ASN A 959 8.16 -3.25 9.68
C ASN A 959 6.95 -4.02 9.11
N SER A 960 6.33 -3.47 8.06
CA SER A 960 5.17 -4.08 7.39
C SER A 960 5.48 -5.45 6.76
N TYR A 961 6.72 -5.68 6.33
CA TYR A 961 7.23 -6.96 5.80
C TYR A 961 7.62 -7.98 6.88
N THR A 962 7.39 -7.67 8.16
CA THR A 962 7.78 -8.53 9.30
C THR A 962 9.30 -8.68 9.45
N GLU A 963 10.07 -7.68 9.00
CA GLU A 963 11.51 -7.57 9.28
C GLU A 963 11.73 -6.72 10.55
N ASP A 964 12.73 -7.09 11.33
CA ASP A 964 13.03 -6.42 12.61
C ASP A 964 13.42 -4.95 12.39
N LEU A 965 12.80 -4.05 13.15
CA LEU A 965 13.23 -2.66 13.22
C LEU A 965 14.35 -2.53 14.26
N GLU A 966 15.40 -1.79 13.92
CA GLU A 966 16.54 -1.59 14.80
C GLU A 966 16.13 -0.79 16.05
N LEU A 967 16.35 -1.38 17.23
CA LEU A 967 16.06 -0.81 18.56
C LEU A 967 14.59 -0.49 18.87
N ALA A 968 13.70 -0.53 17.87
CA ALA A 968 12.29 -0.24 18.04
C ALA A 968 11.61 -1.33 18.88
N ALA A 969 11.08 -0.96 20.05
CA ALA A 969 10.41 -1.89 20.93
C ALA A 969 9.37 -1.20 21.81
N LEU A 970 8.31 -1.93 22.17
CA LEU A 970 7.43 -1.53 23.27
C LEU A 970 7.89 -2.20 24.56
N LEU A 971 7.72 -1.52 25.69
CA LEU A 971 7.75 -2.13 27.02
C LEU A 971 6.31 -2.29 27.50
N ILE A 972 5.93 -3.52 27.88
CA ILE A 972 4.59 -3.86 28.34
C ILE A 972 4.69 -4.55 29.72
N HIS A 973 3.62 -4.51 30.51
CA HIS A 973 3.44 -5.41 31.64
C HIS A 973 2.27 -6.35 31.36
N ILE A 974 2.55 -7.66 31.27
CA ILE A 974 1.59 -8.67 30.83
C ILE A 974 1.38 -9.73 31.92
N GLU A 975 0.11 -9.94 32.29
CA GLU A 975 -0.33 -11.02 33.16
C GLU A 975 -1.25 -11.97 32.39
N ILE A 976 -1.10 -13.26 32.64
CA ILE A 976 -1.92 -14.32 32.03
C ILE A 976 -2.51 -15.14 33.16
N ILE A 977 -3.84 -15.12 33.26
CA ILE A 977 -4.59 -15.75 34.36
C ILE A 977 -5.51 -16.82 33.78
N ASN A 978 -5.63 -17.95 34.46
CA ASN A 978 -6.62 -18.96 34.11
C ASN A 978 -8.02 -18.46 34.49
N ALA A 979 -8.94 -18.35 33.51
CA ALA A 979 -10.25 -17.76 33.74
C ALA A 979 -11.16 -18.58 34.69
N LYS A 980 -10.81 -19.84 34.98
CA LYS A 980 -11.52 -20.69 35.96
C LYS A 980 -10.96 -20.59 37.40
N ALA A 981 -9.82 -19.92 37.59
CA ALA A 981 -9.13 -19.81 38.88
C ALA A 981 -9.33 -18.45 39.59
N GLY A 982 -10.24 -17.61 39.09
CA GLY A 982 -10.58 -16.29 39.64
C GLY A 982 -11.84 -16.27 40.49
#